data_AF-A0A355CPJ0-F1
#
_entry.id   AF-A0A355CPJ0-F1
#
_cell.length_a   1.000
_cell.length_b   1.000
_cell.length_c   1.000
_cell.angle_alpha   90.00
_cell.angle_beta   90.00
_cell.angle_gamma   90.00
#
_symmetry.space_group_name_H-M   'P 1'
#
loop_
_entity.id
_entity.type
_entity.pdbx_description
1 polymer ?
#
loop_
_entity_poly.entity_id
_entity_poly.type
_entity_poly.pdbx_seq_one_letter_code
_entity_poly.pdbx_strand_id
1 'polypeptide(L)'
;MTNRSTRNLFHTKTLNTALRAFSFPQDMEARHQKLGMWIAALQTGTLDEVKEVSLHGSFLNDIFQDVLGYRSVIQGAGKSWEIHAEQTISDGGGAADGAIGFFTATENAKGKVKLQGKVIAPIELKGAKNDLDRPAPGRTESAVDQGWRYANYTPDCRWIIVSNYRELRLYQTNKTPAYYESFLLTELVDLEAFKRFYFLLCRSNFLPPQNKPAAISAIDRLLKDSEVAQEEITNRLYQEYKAIRLALVKHFRFAGPQDIPNRDRVLIEKAQKTLDRILFIAFCEDKGLLPPKTINKAHDSQDIYNPRTIWENYLAVFRWVDVGNDDPPVPGYNGGLFKFDPILDAQLTVPNLLCSQLNQLTRFDFDTEVSVKILGHIFEQSVTDLEELNADASGQEYNQKKGKRKTQGVFYTPAFITQYIVEVSLGGYLNRREAELRSRFQLSVSEKTGFLEETRFLDTQGDSETGFFYDNTSSQPTDSVKNPVSSIGVRNSCAIKFWETYRDEVLQKTRVIDPACGSGAFLIAAFDYLMQQYERVDRELNALGCTLNDGKLLEFDRSILSNNLYGVDLLSESVEITKLSLWLKTAEPGKTLTYLDDNIKVGNSIVADSSLVERAFNWEAEFPDIFADGGFDVAIGNPPYVRQKLFSSLKPYLQANYESYHGMADMYTYFYEKGFKLLKPGGILSYIVTNKWLRSGYGEPLRRFFAYHAVFEQIIDFGHAPIFEDADTFPCIVAVRKPNSFSSTSETKKEIKENQPQPKLSVIICPVPREELANINLTQYVQQNGYDIPWSRFNGEAWSLEIPDVDELMQKIHQAGIALKEFAGIKPYWGILTGLNEAFLINEATKNSLIQSDPKSAEVIKPYLRGQDIKRWHSEWQNLWMIFARRGIEIDNYPAIKFYLNQYRKQLEPRPKQWNETRDGDWGGRKPGNYKWYEIQDTIDYWQLFEKPKIIYQEIQFHPSYSYDTNGYLTNNKVFILPKDDLYILAVLNSPLIWWHNWRYLPHMKDDALNPAGYLMEKLPIAPPTDEIRAEVEPIVSRLIEITKINQATHRDVLQWLQLTYKIEKLGQKIEDFSSLSFQEFVEEIRKRMPKTKSSDPLGVAGLKAVRETYNEYAPPIQSRKAEALRLEHRLSDLVNQAYGLTPEEIDLMWKTAPPRMPIARQI
;
A
#
# COMPACT_ATOMS: atom_id res chain seq x y z
N MET A 1 -23.81 -26.40 -11.08
CA MET A 1 -22.86 -25.91 -10.05
C MET A 1 -21.67 -25.35 -10.80
N THR A 2 -21.75 -24.08 -11.18
CA THR A 2 -20.65 -23.36 -11.82
C THR A 2 -19.69 -22.90 -10.73
N ASN A 3 -18.40 -23.17 -10.93
CA ASN A 3 -17.32 -22.68 -10.09
C ASN A 3 -17.42 -21.16 -10.02
N ARG A 4 -17.93 -20.63 -8.91
CA ARG A 4 -17.58 -19.27 -8.46
C ARG A 4 -16.05 -19.22 -8.46
N SER A 5 -15.45 -18.12 -8.92
CA SER A 5 -14.01 -17.89 -8.79
C SER A 5 -13.64 -17.65 -7.32
N THR A 6 -13.77 -18.67 -6.48
CA THR A 6 -13.35 -18.65 -5.08
C THR A 6 -11.84 -18.84 -5.04
N ARG A 7 -11.14 -17.94 -4.34
CA ARG A 7 -9.70 -18.09 -4.13
C ARG A 7 -9.50 -18.89 -2.85
N ASN A 8 -8.90 -20.08 -2.98
CA ASN A 8 -8.61 -20.95 -1.83
C ASN A 8 -7.81 -20.21 -0.76
N LEU A 9 -8.16 -20.41 0.50
CA LEU A 9 -7.52 -19.73 1.63
C LEU A 9 -6.13 -20.32 1.91
N PHE A 10 -6.02 -21.64 1.72
CA PHE A 10 -4.80 -22.43 1.92
C PHE A 10 -4.24 -22.93 0.58
N HIS A 11 -2.93 -23.15 0.54
CA HIS A 11 -2.27 -23.78 -0.61
C HIS A 11 -2.71 -25.24 -0.71
N THR A 12 -3.28 -25.64 -1.85
CA THR A 12 -3.97 -26.93 -2.04
C THR A 12 -3.10 -28.12 -1.66
N LYS A 13 -1.83 -28.16 -2.10
CA LYS A 13 -0.92 -29.26 -1.78
C LYS A 13 -0.57 -29.32 -0.30
N THR A 14 -0.38 -28.17 0.35
CA THR A 14 -0.06 -28.10 1.79
C THR A 14 -1.24 -28.60 2.62
N LEU A 15 -2.45 -28.17 2.27
CA LEU A 15 -3.70 -28.65 2.88
C LEU A 15 -3.88 -30.16 2.67
N ASN A 16 -3.71 -30.66 1.44
CA ASN A 16 -3.86 -32.08 1.14
C ASN A 16 -2.85 -32.96 1.88
N THR A 17 -1.61 -32.52 2.02
CA THR A 17 -0.59 -33.21 2.84
C THR A 17 -1.03 -33.27 4.31
N ALA A 18 -1.53 -32.17 4.86
CA ALA A 18 -2.03 -32.13 6.22
C ALA A 18 -3.26 -33.04 6.42
N LEU A 19 -4.20 -33.04 5.46
CA LEU A 19 -5.37 -33.92 5.47
C LEU A 19 -5.01 -35.41 5.36
N ARG A 20 -3.98 -35.77 4.59
CA ARG A 20 -3.48 -37.16 4.51
C ARG A 20 -2.86 -37.62 5.82
N ALA A 21 -2.14 -36.74 6.52
CA ALA A 21 -1.57 -37.01 7.83
C ALA A 21 -2.61 -37.03 8.96
N PHE A 22 -3.78 -36.44 8.73
CA PHE A 22 -4.85 -36.37 9.71
C PHE A 22 -5.68 -37.66 9.79
N SER A 23 -5.94 -38.12 11.00
CA SER A 23 -6.85 -39.22 11.31
C SER A 23 -8.02 -38.72 12.14
N PHE A 24 -9.21 -39.19 11.83
CA PHE A 24 -10.42 -38.87 12.58
C PHE A 24 -10.35 -39.38 14.02
N PRO A 25 -11.08 -38.74 14.96
CA PRO A 25 -11.27 -39.27 16.30
C PRO A 25 -12.14 -40.54 16.27
N GLN A 26 -12.08 -41.34 17.34
CA GLN A 26 -12.79 -42.64 17.40
C GLN A 26 -14.32 -42.52 17.37
N ASP A 27 -14.87 -41.37 17.76
CA ASP A 27 -16.31 -41.08 17.81
C ASP A 27 -16.83 -40.39 16.53
N MET A 28 -16.04 -40.39 15.44
CA MET A 28 -16.37 -39.65 14.21
C MET A 28 -17.71 -40.07 13.59
N GLU A 29 -18.03 -41.36 13.56
CA GLU A 29 -19.28 -41.84 12.95
C GLU A 29 -20.51 -41.26 13.65
N ALA A 30 -20.47 -41.12 14.98
CA ALA A 30 -21.54 -40.47 15.74
C ALA A 30 -21.62 -38.96 15.46
N ARG A 31 -20.46 -38.30 15.26
CA ARG A 31 -20.41 -36.87 14.86
C ARG A 31 -20.99 -36.68 13.46
N HIS A 32 -20.61 -37.53 12.51
CA HIS A 32 -21.10 -37.47 11.13
C HIS A 32 -22.60 -37.73 11.04
N GLN A 33 -23.15 -38.63 11.86
CA GLN A 33 -24.60 -38.84 11.95
C GLN A 33 -25.37 -37.60 12.38
N LYS A 34 -24.85 -36.82 13.35
CA LYS A 34 -25.48 -35.55 13.76
C LYS A 34 -25.53 -34.53 12.62
N LEU A 35 -24.45 -34.45 11.84
CA LEU A 35 -24.43 -33.62 10.63
C LEU A 35 -25.46 -34.13 9.59
N GLY A 36 -25.59 -35.44 9.44
CA GLY A 36 -26.58 -36.07 8.56
C GLY A 36 -28.03 -35.66 8.85
N MET A 37 -28.37 -35.38 10.11
CA MET A 37 -29.70 -34.87 10.48
C MET A 37 -29.98 -33.47 9.94
N TRP A 38 -28.98 -32.58 9.99
CA TRP A 38 -29.05 -31.24 9.40
C TRP A 38 -29.17 -31.31 7.87
N ILE A 39 -28.40 -32.21 7.24
CA ILE A 39 -28.44 -32.42 5.79
C ILE A 39 -29.84 -32.92 5.35
N ALA A 40 -30.42 -33.87 6.08
CA ALA A 40 -31.76 -34.35 5.80
C ALA A 40 -32.81 -33.22 5.91
N ALA A 41 -32.71 -32.38 6.94
CA ALA A 41 -33.63 -31.24 7.13
C ALA A 41 -33.49 -30.15 6.06
N LEU A 42 -32.29 -29.97 5.49
CA LEU A 42 -32.05 -29.10 4.33
C LEU A 42 -32.68 -29.66 3.05
N GLN A 43 -32.58 -30.98 2.84
CA GLN A 43 -33.12 -31.66 1.66
C GLN A 43 -34.65 -31.69 1.66
N THR A 44 -35.29 -31.77 2.83
CA THR A 44 -36.76 -31.72 2.94
C THR A 44 -37.32 -30.29 2.88
N GLY A 45 -36.46 -29.26 2.81
CA GLY A 45 -36.89 -27.85 2.84
C GLY A 45 -37.45 -27.42 4.19
N THR A 46 -37.24 -28.18 5.26
CA THR A 46 -37.79 -27.85 6.58
C THR A 46 -37.12 -26.60 7.17
N LEU A 47 -35.80 -26.47 6.99
CA LEU A 47 -35.01 -25.35 7.52
C LEU A 47 -35.32 -24.00 6.83
N ASP A 48 -35.93 -24.05 5.65
CA ASP A 48 -36.36 -22.88 4.87
C ASP A 48 -37.61 -22.19 5.46
N GLU A 49 -38.39 -22.92 6.25
CA GLU A 49 -39.65 -22.46 6.86
C GLU A 49 -39.49 -22.09 8.35
N VAL A 50 -38.33 -22.40 8.94
CA VAL A 50 -38.03 -22.13 10.36
C VAL A 50 -37.33 -20.79 10.51
N LYS A 51 -37.72 -20.00 11.52
CA LYS A 51 -37.09 -18.71 11.82
C LYS A 51 -35.64 -18.91 12.28
N GLU A 52 -34.73 -18.15 11.68
CA GLU A 52 -33.29 -18.15 11.94
C GLU A 52 -32.91 -18.18 13.43
N VAL A 53 -33.46 -17.25 14.24
CA VAL A 53 -33.13 -17.13 15.67
C VAL A 53 -33.41 -18.41 16.47
N SER A 54 -34.38 -19.22 16.02
CA SER A 54 -34.68 -20.50 16.66
C SER A 54 -33.69 -21.62 16.32
N LEU A 55 -32.90 -21.45 15.25
CA LEU A 55 -31.88 -22.40 14.80
C LEU A 55 -30.48 -22.06 15.30
N HIS A 56 -30.20 -20.82 15.70
CA HIS A 56 -28.87 -20.41 16.19
C HIS A 56 -28.36 -21.31 17.33
N GLY A 57 -29.16 -21.47 18.38
CA GLY A 57 -28.77 -22.26 19.55
C GLY A 57 -28.53 -23.74 19.25
N SER A 58 -29.40 -24.36 18.44
CA SER A 58 -29.24 -25.77 18.04
C SER A 58 -28.03 -25.94 17.13
N PHE A 59 -27.81 -25.04 16.17
CA PHE A 59 -26.67 -25.11 15.26
C PHE A 59 -25.33 -24.96 15.98
N LEU A 60 -25.21 -23.99 16.89
CA LEU A 60 -24.00 -23.82 17.70
C LEU A 60 -23.75 -25.03 18.62
N ASN A 61 -24.80 -25.70 19.09
CA ASN A 61 -24.66 -26.91 19.89
C ASN A 61 -24.24 -28.11 19.03
N ASP A 62 -25.06 -28.47 18.04
CA ASP A 62 -24.87 -29.68 17.27
C ASP A 62 -23.58 -29.62 16.43
N ILE A 63 -23.32 -28.49 15.76
CA ILE A 63 -22.17 -28.38 14.87
C ILE A 63 -20.91 -28.00 15.65
N PHE A 64 -20.92 -26.91 16.42
CA PHE A 64 -19.69 -26.45 17.07
C PHE A 64 -19.35 -27.25 18.34
N GLN A 65 -20.32 -27.58 19.19
CA GLN A 65 -20.01 -28.35 20.40
C GLN A 65 -19.86 -29.83 20.10
N ASP A 66 -20.89 -30.46 19.53
CA ASP A 66 -20.93 -31.92 19.38
C ASP A 66 -20.06 -32.43 18.22
N VAL A 67 -20.17 -31.82 17.03
CA VAL A 67 -19.36 -32.22 15.89
C VAL A 67 -17.93 -31.69 16.01
N LEU A 68 -17.71 -30.40 16.24
CA LEU A 68 -16.37 -29.80 16.20
C LEU A 68 -15.62 -29.81 17.56
N GLY A 69 -16.31 -30.10 18.66
CA GLY A 69 -15.70 -30.33 19.97
C GLY A 69 -15.39 -29.09 20.81
N TYR A 70 -16.02 -27.93 20.55
CA TYR A 70 -15.84 -26.73 21.37
C TYR A 70 -16.54 -26.85 22.72
N ARG A 71 -15.89 -26.41 23.79
CA ARG A 71 -16.45 -26.49 25.15
C ARG A 71 -17.44 -25.36 25.43
N SER A 72 -18.64 -25.69 25.92
CA SER A 72 -19.62 -24.70 26.42
C SER A 72 -19.42 -24.34 27.89
N VAL A 73 -20.12 -23.29 28.35
CA VAL A 73 -20.10 -22.81 29.75
C VAL A 73 -20.39 -23.94 30.75
N ILE A 74 -21.35 -24.82 30.42
CA ILE A 74 -21.79 -25.93 31.28
C ILE A 74 -20.71 -27.01 31.37
N GLN A 75 -20.15 -27.42 30.24
CA GLN A 75 -19.02 -28.37 30.19
C GLN A 75 -17.76 -27.79 30.86
N GLY A 76 -17.64 -26.46 30.90
CA GLY A 76 -16.60 -25.71 31.59
C GLY A 76 -16.79 -25.53 33.10
N ALA A 77 -17.82 -26.15 33.69
CA ALA A 77 -18.22 -25.96 35.09
C ALA A 77 -18.39 -24.47 35.49
N GLY A 78 -18.81 -23.63 34.53
CA GLY A 78 -18.98 -22.19 34.73
C GLY A 78 -17.69 -21.38 34.90
N LYS A 79 -16.50 -21.99 34.73
CA LYS A 79 -15.20 -21.35 34.94
C LYS A 79 -14.52 -20.92 33.65
N SER A 80 -14.51 -21.79 32.63
CA SER A 80 -13.94 -21.48 31.31
C SER A 80 -14.61 -22.24 30.17
N TRP A 81 -14.80 -21.56 29.04
CA TRP A 81 -15.43 -22.13 27.85
C TRP A 81 -14.85 -21.51 26.57
N GLU A 82 -15.18 -22.11 25.42
CA GLU A 82 -14.55 -21.83 24.13
C GLU A 82 -15.53 -21.40 23.04
N ILE A 83 -16.84 -21.66 23.22
CA ILE A 83 -17.92 -21.18 22.36
C ILE A 83 -18.96 -20.42 23.18
N HIS A 84 -19.29 -19.20 22.75
CA HIS A 84 -20.29 -18.35 23.39
C HIS A 84 -21.36 -17.94 22.38
N ALA A 85 -22.62 -17.97 22.79
CA ALA A 85 -23.74 -17.45 22.01
C ALA A 85 -23.98 -15.98 22.35
N GLU A 86 -24.41 -15.17 21.38
CA GLU A 86 -24.76 -13.75 21.55
C GLU A 86 -23.65 -12.94 22.25
N GLN A 87 -22.49 -12.82 21.59
CA GLN A 87 -21.34 -12.10 22.13
C GLN A 87 -21.37 -10.62 21.71
N THR A 88 -21.45 -9.71 22.69
CA THR A 88 -21.25 -8.28 22.44
C THR A 88 -19.79 -8.00 22.08
N ILE A 89 -19.58 -7.34 20.95
CA ILE A 89 -18.29 -6.83 20.48
C ILE A 89 -18.14 -5.39 20.98
N SER A 90 -16.91 -4.90 21.14
CA SER A 90 -16.59 -3.57 21.72
C SER A 90 -17.36 -2.39 21.11
N ASP A 91 -17.34 -1.21 21.76
CA ASP A 91 -18.15 -0.04 21.41
C ASP A 91 -18.17 0.27 19.90
N GLY A 92 -19.29 -0.06 19.24
CA GLY A 92 -19.53 0.12 17.79
C GLY A 92 -19.62 -1.18 16.96
N GLY A 93 -19.16 -2.33 17.47
CA GLY A 93 -19.12 -3.60 16.73
C GLY A 93 -20.45 -4.36 16.65
N GLY A 94 -21.39 -4.11 17.56
CA GLY A 94 -22.67 -4.83 17.65
C GLY A 94 -22.58 -6.14 18.45
N ALA A 95 -23.50 -7.08 18.18
CA ALA A 95 -23.53 -8.40 18.81
C ALA A 95 -23.46 -9.50 17.76
N ALA A 96 -22.47 -10.38 17.87
CA ALA A 96 -22.33 -11.55 17.01
C ALA A 96 -23.20 -12.71 17.52
N ASP A 97 -23.83 -13.45 16.60
CA ASP A 97 -24.72 -14.58 16.94
C ASP A 97 -23.98 -15.68 17.72
N GLY A 98 -22.69 -15.86 17.42
CA GLY A 98 -21.78 -16.68 18.23
C GLY A 98 -20.35 -16.20 18.17
N ALA A 99 -19.50 -16.73 19.05
CA ALA A 99 -18.07 -16.43 19.06
C ALA A 99 -17.24 -17.61 19.59
N ILE A 100 -16.18 -17.95 18.86
CA ILE A 100 -15.13 -18.88 19.32
C ILE A 100 -14.02 -18.07 19.97
N GLY A 101 -13.57 -18.50 21.14
CA GLY A 101 -12.56 -17.75 21.89
C GLY A 101 -12.10 -18.43 23.17
N PHE A 102 -11.49 -17.65 24.05
CA PHE A 102 -11.12 -18.06 25.40
C PHE A 102 -11.91 -17.21 26.39
N PHE A 103 -12.94 -17.80 27.00
CA PHE A 103 -13.81 -17.10 27.93
C PHE A 103 -13.67 -17.67 29.33
N THR A 104 -13.72 -16.79 30.33
CA THR A 104 -13.58 -17.13 31.74
C THR A 104 -14.50 -16.30 32.61
N ALA A 105 -14.88 -16.87 33.77
CA ALA A 105 -15.61 -16.17 34.81
C ALA A 105 -14.67 -15.89 36.00
N THR A 106 -14.58 -14.63 36.43
CA THR A 106 -13.77 -14.21 37.58
C THR A 106 -14.64 -13.54 38.63
N GLU A 107 -14.48 -13.91 39.91
CA GLU A 107 -15.18 -13.24 41.01
C GLU A 107 -14.42 -11.99 41.44
N ASN A 108 -15.11 -10.87 41.56
CA ASN A 108 -14.53 -9.66 42.14
C ASN A 108 -14.56 -9.71 43.68
N ALA A 109 -13.85 -8.78 44.34
CA ALA A 109 -13.77 -8.69 45.81
C ALA A 109 -15.12 -8.48 46.54
N LYS A 110 -16.23 -8.30 45.80
CA LYS A 110 -17.60 -8.17 46.32
C LYS A 110 -18.49 -9.39 45.97
N GLY A 111 -17.92 -10.49 45.47
CA GLY A 111 -18.65 -11.72 45.13
C GLY A 111 -19.48 -11.65 43.84
N LYS A 112 -19.28 -10.63 42.99
CA LYS A 112 -19.96 -10.50 41.70
C LYS A 112 -19.08 -11.11 40.60
N VAL A 113 -19.65 -12.05 39.84
CA VAL A 113 -18.97 -12.70 38.71
C VAL A 113 -18.85 -11.73 37.53
N LYS A 114 -17.62 -11.47 37.09
CA LYS A 114 -17.30 -10.72 35.87
C LYS A 114 -16.84 -11.70 34.80
N LEU A 115 -17.53 -11.69 33.66
CA LEU A 115 -17.11 -12.43 32.48
C LEU A 115 -15.99 -11.66 31.78
N GLN A 116 -14.94 -12.37 31.38
CA GLN A 116 -13.85 -11.85 30.56
C GLN A 116 -13.52 -12.87 29.49
N GLY A 117 -13.39 -12.42 28.25
CA GLY A 117 -13.07 -13.32 27.16
C GLY A 117 -12.36 -12.64 26.01
N LYS A 118 -11.51 -13.41 25.34
CA LYS A 118 -10.85 -13.05 24.09
C LYS A 118 -11.54 -13.78 22.94
N VAL A 119 -12.15 -13.03 22.02
CA VAL A 119 -12.77 -13.57 20.82
C VAL A 119 -11.69 -13.79 19.76
N ILE A 120 -11.63 -15.00 19.20
CA ILE A 120 -10.69 -15.40 18.14
C ILE A 120 -11.39 -15.42 16.78
N ALA A 121 -12.66 -15.85 16.76
CA ALA A 121 -13.49 -15.86 15.56
C ALA A 121 -14.96 -15.56 15.90
N PRO A 122 -15.52 -14.41 15.46
CA PRO A 122 -16.96 -14.21 15.47
C PRO A 122 -17.65 -15.15 14.46
N ILE A 123 -18.87 -15.54 14.80
CA ILE A 123 -19.76 -16.34 13.98
C ILE A 123 -21.01 -15.50 13.69
N GLU A 124 -21.27 -15.26 12.42
CA GLU A 124 -22.51 -14.65 11.94
C GLU A 124 -23.38 -15.71 11.27
N LEU A 125 -24.63 -15.82 11.69
CA LEU A 125 -25.58 -16.79 11.18
C LEU A 125 -26.72 -16.07 10.47
N LYS A 126 -27.25 -16.68 9.40
CA LYS A 126 -28.43 -16.17 8.67
C LYS A 126 -29.41 -17.29 8.35
N GLY A 127 -30.67 -16.93 8.11
CA GLY A 127 -31.71 -17.87 7.68
C GLY A 127 -31.33 -18.66 6.42
N ALA A 128 -31.85 -19.88 6.27
CA ALA A 128 -31.44 -20.81 5.21
C ALA A 128 -31.73 -20.33 3.77
N LYS A 129 -32.66 -19.37 3.60
CA LYS A 129 -32.97 -18.71 2.32
C LYS A 129 -32.09 -17.49 2.02
N ASN A 130 -31.33 -17.01 3.00
CA ASN A 130 -30.61 -15.76 2.89
C ASN A 130 -29.24 -15.99 2.23
N ASP A 131 -28.87 -15.11 1.30
CA ASP A 131 -27.54 -15.09 0.69
C ASP A 131 -26.55 -14.42 1.65
N LEU A 132 -25.37 -15.03 1.81
CA LEU A 132 -24.34 -14.54 2.72
C LEU A 132 -23.71 -13.22 2.26
N ASP A 133 -23.68 -12.99 0.94
CA ASP A 133 -23.07 -11.83 0.30
C ASP A 133 -24.08 -10.69 0.07
N ARG A 134 -25.36 -10.91 0.41
CA ARG A 134 -26.42 -9.92 0.22
C ARG A 134 -26.98 -9.43 1.55
N PRO A 135 -27.14 -8.11 1.72
CA PRO A 135 -27.94 -7.58 2.82
C PRO A 135 -29.37 -8.11 2.75
N ALA A 136 -29.94 -8.45 3.90
CA ALA A 136 -31.36 -8.76 3.98
C ALA A 136 -32.19 -7.50 3.63
N PRO A 137 -33.43 -7.67 3.13
CA PRO A 137 -34.35 -6.56 2.88
C PRO A 137 -34.38 -5.52 4.01
N GLY A 138 -34.10 -4.25 3.69
CA GLY A 138 -34.07 -3.14 4.66
C GLY A 138 -32.78 -3.01 5.50
N ARG A 139 -31.74 -3.81 5.22
CA ARG A 139 -30.41 -3.68 5.83
C ARG A 139 -29.38 -3.23 4.78
N THR A 140 -28.34 -2.55 5.23
CA THR A 140 -27.24 -2.06 4.39
C THR A 140 -26.07 -3.05 4.28
N GLU A 141 -25.97 -3.99 5.21
CA GLU A 141 -24.82 -4.91 5.35
C GLU A 141 -25.24 -6.37 5.14
N SER A 142 -24.42 -7.12 4.39
CA SER A 142 -24.53 -8.58 4.24
C SER A 142 -24.04 -9.32 5.51
N ALA A 143 -24.19 -10.64 5.54
CA ALA A 143 -23.67 -11.46 6.63
C ALA A 143 -22.14 -11.44 6.65
N VAL A 144 -21.51 -11.41 5.47
CA VAL A 144 -20.07 -11.25 5.32
C VAL A 144 -19.63 -9.89 5.88
N ASP A 145 -20.30 -8.80 5.50
CA ASP A 145 -19.99 -7.45 6.01
C ASP A 145 -20.11 -7.37 7.53
N GLN A 146 -21.17 -7.97 8.11
CA GLN A 146 -21.37 -8.07 9.56
C GLN A 146 -20.22 -8.84 10.24
N GLY A 147 -19.82 -9.99 9.67
CA GLY A 147 -18.68 -10.77 10.17
C GLY A 147 -17.37 -9.98 10.18
N TRP A 148 -17.10 -9.22 9.11
CA TRP A 148 -15.93 -8.33 9.02
C TRP A 148 -16.00 -7.17 10.01
N ARG A 149 -17.19 -6.57 10.19
CA ARG A 149 -17.40 -5.54 11.22
C ARG A 149 -17.04 -6.10 12.60
N TYR A 150 -17.51 -7.27 12.98
CA TYR A 150 -17.17 -7.86 14.28
C TYR A 150 -15.66 -8.05 14.46
N ALA A 151 -14.97 -8.54 13.43
CA ALA A 151 -13.53 -8.71 13.48
C ALA A 151 -12.79 -7.39 13.68
N ASN A 152 -13.20 -6.32 12.99
CA ASN A 152 -12.58 -5.00 13.07
C ASN A 152 -12.69 -4.38 14.48
N TYR A 153 -13.80 -4.62 15.18
CA TYR A 153 -14.00 -4.15 16.57
C TYR A 153 -13.54 -5.17 17.62
N THR A 154 -12.86 -6.25 17.22
CA THR A 154 -12.38 -7.28 18.14
C THR A 154 -10.84 -7.32 18.12
N PRO A 155 -10.18 -6.82 19.18
CA PRO A 155 -8.74 -6.93 19.30
C PRO A 155 -8.29 -8.40 19.22
N ASP A 156 -7.24 -8.65 18.44
CA ASP A 156 -6.66 -9.98 18.19
C ASP A 156 -7.59 -10.99 17.49
N CYS A 157 -8.67 -10.54 16.84
CA CYS A 157 -9.49 -11.39 15.99
C CYS A 157 -8.71 -11.87 14.76
N ARG A 158 -8.82 -13.16 14.44
CA ARG A 158 -8.00 -13.78 13.38
C ARG A 158 -8.80 -14.43 12.26
N TRP A 159 -10.00 -14.89 12.57
CA TRP A 159 -10.85 -15.62 11.63
C TRP A 159 -12.26 -15.07 11.70
N ILE A 160 -13.05 -15.27 10.65
CA ILE A 160 -14.48 -14.95 10.63
C ILE A 160 -15.21 -16.17 10.09
N ILE A 161 -16.32 -16.54 10.72
CA ILE A 161 -17.18 -17.62 10.24
C ILE A 161 -18.55 -17.04 9.92
N VAL A 162 -19.06 -17.35 8.73
CA VAL A 162 -20.39 -16.90 8.30
C VAL A 162 -21.15 -18.11 7.75
N SER A 163 -22.41 -18.30 8.13
CA SER A 163 -23.22 -19.41 7.63
C SER A 163 -24.69 -19.08 7.47
N ASN A 164 -25.32 -19.68 6.45
CA ASN A 164 -26.78 -19.69 6.29
C ASN A 164 -27.33 -21.11 6.51
N TYR A 165 -26.64 -21.95 7.29
CA TYR A 165 -26.94 -23.37 7.50
C TYR A 165 -26.85 -24.26 6.24
N ARG A 166 -26.84 -23.71 5.02
CA ARG A 166 -26.59 -24.44 3.77
C ARG A 166 -25.12 -24.42 3.41
N GLU A 167 -24.55 -23.22 3.50
CA GLU A 167 -23.15 -22.91 3.26
C GLU A 167 -22.54 -22.40 4.57
N LEU A 168 -21.34 -22.85 4.88
CA LEU A 168 -20.48 -22.28 5.92
C LEU A 168 -19.19 -21.80 5.27
N ARG A 169 -18.81 -20.55 5.55
CA ARG A 169 -17.58 -19.94 5.02
C ARG A 169 -16.64 -19.56 6.15
N LEU A 170 -15.36 -19.82 5.93
CA LEU A 170 -14.26 -19.47 6.83
C LEU A 170 -13.35 -18.46 6.14
N TYR A 171 -13.20 -17.29 6.75
CA TYR A 171 -12.32 -16.21 6.29
C TYR A 171 -11.19 -15.96 7.29
N GLN A 172 -10.12 -15.33 6.82
CA GLN A 172 -9.00 -14.90 7.65
C GLN A 172 -8.86 -13.37 7.58
N THR A 173 -8.66 -12.71 8.72
CA THR A 173 -8.80 -11.25 8.86
C THR A 173 -7.71 -10.42 8.15
N ASN A 174 -6.56 -11.00 7.84
CA ASN A 174 -5.47 -10.35 7.09
C ASN A 174 -5.58 -10.56 5.57
N LYS A 175 -6.59 -11.30 5.10
CA LYS A 175 -6.86 -11.50 3.66
C LYS A 175 -8.13 -10.78 3.27
N THR A 176 -8.28 -10.44 1.99
CA THR A 176 -9.51 -9.81 1.51
C THR A 176 -10.69 -10.80 1.59
N PRO A 177 -11.95 -10.35 1.66
CA PRO A 177 -13.14 -11.22 1.64
C PRO A 177 -13.21 -12.19 0.45
N ALA A 178 -12.48 -11.92 -0.65
CA ALA A 178 -12.35 -12.83 -1.78
C ALA A 178 -11.64 -14.18 -1.47
N TYR A 179 -10.94 -14.30 -0.34
CA TYR A 179 -10.27 -15.53 0.09
C TYR A 179 -11.03 -16.20 1.22
N TYR A 180 -11.60 -17.37 0.96
CA TYR A 180 -12.30 -18.15 1.97
C TYR A 180 -12.36 -19.63 1.62
N GLU A 181 -12.54 -20.44 2.66
CA GLU A 181 -12.95 -21.84 2.49
C GLU A 181 -14.47 -21.90 2.59
N SER A 182 -15.12 -22.57 1.63
CA SER A 182 -16.57 -22.80 1.64
C SER A 182 -16.88 -24.27 1.84
N PHE A 183 -17.93 -24.53 2.61
CA PHE A 183 -18.46 -25.86 2.88
C PHE A 183 -19.97 -25.84 2.67
N LEU A 184 -20.44 -26.53 1.64
CA LEU A 184 -21.86 -26.83 1.49
C LEU A 184 -22.20 -28.03 2.36
N LEU A 185 -23.10 -27.87 3.32
CA LEU A 185 -23.43 -28.94 4.27
C LEU A 185 -23.92 -30.19 3.54
N THR A 186 -24.64 -30.05 2.43
CA THR A 186 -25.10 -31.18 1.61
C THR A 186 -23.97 -32.00 0.98
N GLU A 187 -22.78 -31.41 0.78
CA GLU A 187 -21.61 -32.11 0.26
C GLU A 187 -20.86 -32.88 1.35
N LEU A 188 -21.05 -32.50 2.63
CA LEU A 188 -20.40 -33.14 3.77
C LEU A 188 -20.96 -34.54 4.11
N VAL A 189 -21.91 -35.05 3.31
CA VAL A 189 -22.24 -36.49 3.32
C VAL A 189 -21.02 -37.30 2.88
N ASP A 190 -20.23 -36.77 1.95
CA ASP A 190 -18.98 -37.36 1.53
C ASP A 190 -17.92 -37.24 2.65
N LEU A 191 -17.22 -38.36 2.92
CA LEU A 191 -16.27 -38.44 4.02
C LEU A 191 -15.00 -37.62 3.75
N GLU A 192 -14.58 -37.42 2.50
CA GLU A 192 -13.42 -36.58 2.20
C GLU A 192 -13.74 -35.10 2.38
N ALA A 193 -14.90 -34.66 1.88
CA ALA A 193 -15.42 -33.32 2.13
C ALA A 193 -15.60 -33.04 3.63
N PHE A 194 -16.18 -33.99 4.37
CA PHE A 194 -16.30 -33.91 5.82
C PHE A 194 -14.94 -33.88 6.54
N LYS A 195 -13.95 -34.64 6.05
CA LYS A 195 -12.59 -34.63 6.61
C LYS A 195 -11.95 -33.24 6.51
N ARG A 196 -12.10 -32.57 5.37
CA ARG A 196 -11.61 -31.18 5.16
C ARG A 196 -12.31 -30.22 6.12
N PHE A 197 -13.64 -30.25 6.17
CA PHE A 197 -14.46 -29.43 7.08
C PHE A 197 -14.03 -29.62 8.53
N TYR A 198 -13.97 -30.87 9.00
CA TYR A 198 -13.61 -31.21 10.36
C TYR A 198 -12.18 -30.78 10.68
N PHE A 199 -11.22 -31.09 9.82
CA PHE A 199 -9.81 -30.76 10.04
C PHE A 199 -9.61 -29.25 10.23
N LEU A 200 -10.27 -28.42 9.43
CA LEU A 200 -10.10 -26.97 9.49
C LEU A 200 -10.81 -26.36 10.69
N LEU A 201 -12.01 -26.83 11.06
CA LEU A 201 -12.85 -26.15 12.06
C LEU A 201 -12.88 -26.83 13.43
N CYS A 202 -12.38 -28.05 13.58
CA CYS A 202 -12.40 -28.73 14.88
C CYS A 202 -11.55 -28.00 15.91
N ARG A 203 -11.99 -28.05 17.18
CA ARG A 203 -11.35 -27.35 18.30
C ARG A 203 -9.84 -27.58 18.29
N SER A 204 -9.39 -28.84 18.22
CA SER A 204 -7.98 -29.20 18.39
C SER A 204 -7.05 -28.54 17.37
N ASN A 205 -7.57 -28.16 16.20
CA ASN A 205 -6.79 -27.54 15.14
C ASN A 205 -7.01 -26.03 15.05
N PHE A 206 -8.22 -25.56 15.35
CA PHE A 206 -8.60 -24.16 15.24
C PHE A 206 -8.05 -23.30 16.38
N LEU A 207 -8.10 -23.80 17.62
CA LEU A 207 -7.58 -23.12 18.82
C LEU A 207 -6.30 -23.79 19.34
N PRO A 208 -5.37 -23.03 19.96
CA PRO A 208 -4.20 -23.62 20.60
C PRO A 208 -4.56 -24.50 21.81
N PRO A 209 -3.65 -25.39 22.23
CA PRO A 209 -3.85 -26.23 23.40
C PRO A 209 -4.12 -25.41 24.66
N GLN A 210 -5.06 -25.85 25.50
CA GLN A 210 -5.47 -25.17 26.74
C GLN A 210 -4.32 -24.84 27.69
N ASN A 211 -3.27 -25.68 27.74
CA ASN A 211 -2.11 -25.47 28.59
C ASN A 211 -1.10 -24.45 28.03
N LYS A 212 -1.29 -24.00 26.77
CA LYS A 212 -0.44 -23.04 26.06
C LYS A 212 -1.28 -22.12 25.17
N PRO A 213 -2.15 -21.27 25.74
CA PRO A 213 -3.07 -20.43 24.96
C PRO A 213 -2.36 -19.38 24.09
N ALA A 214 -1.08 -19.08 24.36
CA ALA A 214 -0.24 -18.21 23.53
C ALA A 214 0.45 -18.93 22.35
N ALA A 215 0.25 -20.25 22.19
CA ALA A 215 0.80 -20.99 21.06
C ALA A 215 0.02 -20.74 19.77
N ILE A 216 0.66 -21.00 18.64
CA ILE A 216 0.06 -20.96 17.30
C ILE A 216 -0.81 -22.22 17.11
N SER A 217 -2.05 -22.08 16.61
CA SER A 217 -2.93 -23.24 16.36
C SER A 217 -2.52 -23.97 15.08
N ALA A 218 -3.07 -25.18 14.85
CA ALA A 218 -2.69 -25.98 13.68
C ALA A 218 -3.12 -25.29 12.37
N ILE A 219 -4.29 -24.64 12.36
CA ILE A 219 -4.79 -23.90 11.19
C ILE A 219 -3.92 -22.67 10.89
N ASP A 220 -3.42 -21.96 11.90
CA ASP A 220 -2.49 -20.84 11.68
C ASP A 220 -1.16 -21.30 11.11
N ARG A 221 -0.65 -22.42 11.64
CA ARG A 221 0.58 -23.02 11.14
C ARG A 221 0.38 -23.45 9.69
N LEU A 222 -0.77 -24.05 9.37
CA LEU A 222 -1.12 -24.42 8.00
C LEU A 222 -1.19 -23.20 7.07
N LEU A 223 -1.75 -22.09 7.53
CA LEU A 223 -1.77 -20.84 6.76
C LEU A 223 -0.35 -20.34 6.49
N LYS A 224 0.48 -20.29 7.53
CA LYS A 224 1.88 -19.87 7.42
C LYS A 224 2.68 -20.80 6.50
N ASP A 225 2.53 -22.12 6.66
CA ASP A 225 3.19 -23.12 5.82
C ASP A 225 2.70 -23.03 4.37
N SER A 226 1.44 -22.67 4.14
CA SER A 226 0.90 -22.40 2.81
C SER A 226 1.55 -21.18 2.17
N GLU A 227 1.72 -20.09 2.93
CA GLU A 227 2.39 -18.87 2.46
C GLU A 227 3.86 -19.12 2.13
N VAL A 228 4.57 -19.83 3.01
CA VAL A 228 5.98 -20.22 2.79
C VAL A 228 6.12 -21.13 1.56
N ALA A 229 5.26 -22.14 1.43
CA ALA A 229 5.30 -23.03 0.26
C ALA A 229 5.07 -22.26 -1.04
N GLN A 230 4.12 -21.32 -1.05
CA GLN A 230 3.83 -20.49 -2.21
C GLN A 230 5.04 -19.60 -2.58
N GLU A 231 5.71 -19.01 -1.59
CA GLU A 231 6.91 -18.20 -1.78
C GLU A 231 8.08 -19.03 -2.32
N GLU A 232 8.34 -20.21 -1.75
CA GLU A 232 9.40 -21.12 -2.20
C GLU A 232 9.20 -21.57 -3.67
N ILE A 233 7.96 -21.93 -4.03
CA ILE A 233 7.60 -22.31 -5.40
C ILE A 233 7.79 -21.13 -6.36
N THR A 234 7.30 -19.95 -5.98
CA THR A 234 7.45 -18.71 -6.77
C THR A 234 8.91 -18.42 -7.06
N ASN A 235 9.75 -18.43 -6.01
CA ASN A 235 11.18 -18.17 -6.13
C ASN A 235 11.88 -19.21 -7.00
N ARG A 236 11.58 -20.50 -6.84
CA ARG A 236 12.19 -21.56 -7.65
C ARG A 236 11.82 -21.45 -9.12
N LEU A 237 10.52 -21.33 -9.42
CA LEU A 237 10.03 -21.20 -10.79
C LEU A 237 10.61 -19.94 -11.45
N TYR A 238 10.68 -18.81 -10.73
CA TYR A 238 11.27 -17.59 -11.27
C TYR A 238 12.76 -17.74 -11.60
N GLN A 239 13.56 -18.35 -10.72
CA GLN A 239 14.99 -18.54 -10.96
C GLN A 239 15.26 -19.44 -12.17
N GLU A 240 14.51 -20.54 -12.31
CA GLU A 240 14.60 -21.42 -13.48
C GLU A 240 14.15 -20.70 -14.76
N TYR A 241 13.00 -20.03 -14.71
CA TYR A 241 12.48 -19.21 -15.80
C TYR A 241 13.51 -18.16 -16.28
N LYS A 242 14.10 -17.41 -15.34
CA LYS A 242 15.13 -16.39 -15.63
C LYS A 242 16.38 -17.01 -16.26
N ALA A 243 16.87 -18.12 -15.71
CA ALA A 243 18.05 -18.80 -16.22
C ALA A 243 17.85 -19.30 -17.66
N ILE A 244 16.70 -19.90 -17.94
CA ILE A 244 16.34 -20.40 -19.28
C ILE A 244 16.24 -19.25 -20.28
N ARG A 245 15.59 -18.15 -19.90
CA ARG A 245 15.51 -16.95 -20.74
C ARG A 245 16.89 -16.41 -21.11
N LEU A 246 17.79 -16.25 -20.14
CA LEU A 246 19.14 -15.76 -20.41
C LEU A 246 19.90 -16.70 -21.34
N ALA A 247 19.71 -18.01 -21.20
CA ALA A 247 20.30 -19.01 -22.08
C ALA A 247 19.73 -18.92 -23.51
N LEU A 248 18.41 -18.75 -23.66
CA LEU A 248 17.76 -18.53 -24.95
C LEU A 248 18.23 -17.23 -25.63
N VAL A 249 18.27 -16.12 -24.90
CA VAL A 249 18.74 -14.83 -25.42
C VAL A 249 20.19 -14.94 -25.91
N LYS A 250 21.06 -15.55 -25.11
CA LYS A 250 22.45 -15.78 -25.48
C LYS A 250 22.56 -16.64 -26.75
N HIS A 251 21.79 -17.72 -26.83
CA HIS A 251 21.78 -18.61 -27.98
C HIS A 251 21.25 -17.93 -29.24
N PHE A 252 20.11 -17.24 -29.17
CA PHE A 252 19.54 -16.51 -30.30
C PHE A 252 20.44 -15.39 -30.78
N ARG A 253 21.11 -14.64 -29.88
CA ARG A 253 22.14 -13.66 -30.27
C ARG A 253 23.32 -14.28 -31.00
N PHE A 254 23.69 -15.52 -30.67
CA PHE A 254 24.79 -16.23 -31.33
C PHE A 254 24.38 -16.83 -32.68
N ALA A 255 23.25 -17.55 -32.72
CA ALA A 255 22.84 -18.38 -33.87
C ALA A 255 21.84 -17.69 -34.81
N GLY A 256 21.22 -16.58 -34.39
CA GLY A 256 20.15 -15.93 -35.13
C GLY A 256 20.62 -15.09 -36.33
N PRO A 257 19.68 -14.73 -37.23
CA PRO A 257 19.95 -13.93 -38.43
C PRO A 257 20.73 -12.67 -38.14
N GLN A 258 21.65 -12.28 -39.02
CA GLN A 258 22.53 -11.13 -38.82
C GLN A 258 21.97 -9.83 -39.43
N ASP A 259 21.05 -9.95 -40.37
CA ASP A 259 20.53 -8.89 -41.24
C ASP A 259 19.14 -8.39 -40.83
N ILE A 260 18.85 -8.35 -39.52
CA ILE A 260 17.58 -7.85 -38.97
C ILE A 260 17.75 -6.50 -38.25
N PRO A 261 16.92 -5.47 -38.55
CA PRO A 261 16.92 -4.20 -37.82
C PRO A 261 16.65 -4.40 -36.32
N ASN A 262 17.31 -3.61 -35.46
CA ASN A 262 17.21 -3.75 -34.00
C ASN A 262 17.44 -5.19 -33.50
N ARG A 263 18.37 -5.92 -34.16
CA ARG A 263 18.66 -7.35 -34.00
C ARG A 263 18.54 -7.86 -32.56
N ASP A 264 19.29 -7.29 -31.64
CA ASP A 264 19.33 -7.79 -30.27
C ASP A 264 17.99 -7.69 -29.55
N ARG A 265 17.21 -6.63 -29.81
CA ARG A 265 15.87 -6.44 -29.26
C ARG A 265 14.90 -7.47 -29.83
N VAL A 266 14.94 -7.68 -31.15
CA VAL A 266 14.10 -8.69 -31.82
C VAL A 266 14.42 -10.10 -31.28
N LEU A 267 15.69 -10.43 -31.08
CA LEU A 267 16.09 -11.74 -30.56
C LEU A 267 15.72 -11.94 -29.08
N ILE A 268 15.74 -10.87 -28.27
CA ILE A 268 15.19 -10.90 -26.91
C ILE A 268 13.69 -11.21 -26.93
N GLU A 269 12.93 -10.51 -27.78
CA GLU A 269 11.49 -10.73 -27.96
C GLU A 269 11.19 -12.19 -28.37
N LYS A 270 11.98 -12.77 -29.29
CA LYS A 270 11.78 -14.17 -29.73
C LYS A 270 12.12 -15.18 -28.62
N ALA A 271 13.14 -14.90 -27.81
CA ALA A 271 13.45 -15.73 -26.64
C ALA A 271 12.30 -15.71 -25.63
N GLN A 272 11.73 -14.52 -25.38
CA GLN A 272 10.59 -14.35 -24.48
C GLN A 272 9.34 -15.08 -25.01
N LYS A 273 8.98 -14.87 -26.28
CA LYS A 273 7.86 -15.56 -26.93
C LYS A 273 7.99 -17.09 -26.89
N THR A 274 9.21 -17.63 -27.03
CA THR A 274 9.46 -19.07 -26.89
C THR A 274 9.14 -19.57 -25.49
N LEU A 275 9.57 -18.82 -24.47
CA LEU A 275 9.37 -19.16 -23.07
C LEU A 275 7.88 -19.09 -22.69
N ASP A 276 7.18 -18.06 -23.16
CA ASP A 276 5.75 -17.86 -22.92
C ASP A 276 4.89 -18.97 -23.55
N ARG A 277 5.24 -19.41 -24.77
CA ARG A 277 4.58 -20.55 -25.43
C ARG A 277 4.70 -21.83 -24.60
N ILE A 278 5.89 -22.12 -24.06
CA ILE A 278 6.11 -23.30 -23.22
C ILE A 278 5.34 -23.20 -21.90
N LEU A 279 5.36 -22.03 -21.26
CA LEU A 279 4.68 -21.82 -19.99
C LEU A 279 3.14 -21.90 -20.14
N PHE A 280 2.60 -21.35 -21.23
CA PHE A 280 1.18 -21.47 -21.55
C PHE A 280 0.77 -22.93 -21.78
N ILE A 281 1.57 -23.69 -22.54
CA ILE A 281 1.27 -25.11 -22.77
C ILE A 281 1.35 -25.89 -21.45
N ALA A 282 2.38 -25.66 -20.63
CA ALA A 282 2.50 -26.32 -19.32
C ALA A 282 1.27 -26.06 -18.43
N PHE A 283 0.79 -24.81 -18.38
CA PHE A 283 -0.45 -24.47 -17.69
C PHE A 283 -1.66 -25.21 -18.27
N CYS A 284 -1.81 -25.23 -19.60
CA CYS A 284 -2.93 -25.88 -20.25
C CYS A 284 -2.94 -27.41 -20.06
N GLU A 285 -1.77 -28.05 -20.00
CA GLU A 285 -1.66 -29.48 -19.72
C GLU A 285 -2.21 -29.84 -18.33
N ASP A 286 -1.87 -29.06 -17.30
CA ASP A 286 -2.29 -29.32 -15.92
C ASP A 286 -3.75 -28.95 -15.66
N LYS A 287 -4.29 -27.96 -16.40
CA LYS A 287 -5.71 -27.60 -16.36
C LYS A 287 -6.62 -28.49 -17.22
N GLY A 288 -6.05 -29.51 -17.87
CA GLY A 288 -6.80 -30.42 -18.74
C GLY A 288 -7.31 -29.76 -20.03
N LEU A 289 -6.74 -28.63 -20.42
CA LEU A 289 -7.03 -27.89 -21.66
C LEU A 289 -6.26 -28.45 -22.86
N LEU A 290 -5.13 -29.12 -22.61
CA LEU A 290 -4.34 -29.86 -23.58
C LEU A 290 -4.14 -31.30 -23.11
N PRO A 291 -3.81 -32.24 -24.02
CA PRO A 291 -3.42 -33.59 -23.63
C PRO A 291 -2.30 -33.57 -22.58
N PRO A 292 -2.36 -34.42 -21.55
CA PRO A 292 -1.37 -34.39 -20.49
C PRO A 292 0.03 -34.71 -21.03
N LYS A 293 1.04 -34.00 -20.53
CA LYS A 293 2.46 -34.18 -20.86
C LYS A 293 2.76 -33.93 -22.35
N THR A 294 2.09 -32.98 -23.00
CA THR A 294 2.26 -32.69 -24.43
C THR A 294 3.70 -32.30 -24.79
N ILE A 295 4.30 -31.35 -24.07
CA ILE A 295 5.70 -30.94 -24.28
C ILE A 295 6.67 -32.08 -23.92
N ASN A 296 6.38 -32.83 -22.86
CA ASN A 296 7.23 -33.94 -22.46
C ASN A 296 7.22 -35.09 -23.48
N LYS A 297 6.05 -35.40 -24.06
CA LYS A 297 5.92 -36.35 -25.17
C LYS A 297 6.62 -35.86 -26.44
N ALA A 298 6.49 -34.57 -26.77
CA ALA A 298 7.21 -33.99 -27.90
C ALA A 298 8.74 -34.01 -27.70
N HIS A 299 9.20 -33.85 -26.46
CA HIS A 299 10.61 -33.95 -26.08
C HIS A 299 11.17 -35.36 -26.25
N ASP A 300 10.43 -36.37 -25.79
CA ASP A 300 10.88 -37.77 -25.80
C ASP A 300 10.58 -38.50 -27.12
N SER A 301 9.83 -37.87 -28.03
CA SER A 301 9.46 -38.45 -29.32
C SER A 301 10.69 -38.65 -30.22
N GLN A 302 10.85 -39.88 -30.69
CA GLN A 302 11.89 -40.27 -31.64
C GLN A 302 11.25 -41.05 -32.78
N ASP A 303 11.28 -40.48 -33.98
CA ASP A 303 10.94 -41.20 -35.21
C ASP A 303 12.23 -41.75 -35.83
N ILE A 304 12.39 -43.07 -35.79
CA ILE A 304 13.57 -43.76 -36.30
C ILE A 304 13.69 -43.73 -37.83
N TYR A 305 12.59 -43.46 -38.54
CA TYR A 305 12.53 -43.41 -39.99
C TYR A 305 12.61 -41.96 -40.52
N ASN A 306 12.18 -40.99 -39.71
CA ASN A 306 12.27 -39.56 -40.00
C ASN A 306 12.79 -38.79 -38.77
N PRO A 307 14.10 -38.86 -38.46
CA PRO A 307 14.65 -38.27 -37.25
C PRO A 307 14.50 -36.76 -37.27
N ARG A 308 13.70 -36.24 -36.33
CA ARG A 308 13.52 -34.81 -36.08
C ARG A 308 14.24 -34.39 -34.81
N THR A 309 14.67 -33.15 -34.78
CA THR A 309 15.17 -32.49 -33.57
C THR A 309 14.03 -32.26 -32.57
N ILE A 310 14.36 -32.12 -31.29
CA ILE A 310 13.35 -31.83 -30.26
C ILE A 310 12.64 -30.50 -30.57
N TRP A 311 13.37 -29.51 -31.10
CA TRP A 311 12.81 -28.22 -31.47
C TRP A 311 11.75 -28.32 -32.59
N GLU A 312 11.98 -29.15 -33.61
CA GLU A 312 10.97 -29.39 -34.66
C GLU A 312 9.69 -30.03 -34.10
N ASN A 313 9.82 -30.90 -33.09
CA ASN A 313 8.66 -31.44 -32.39
C ASN A 313 7.92 -30.35 -31.60
N TYR A 314 8.63 -29.43 -30.95
CA TYR A 314 8.01 -28.29 -30.25
C TYR A 314 7.30 -27.34 -31.20
N LEU A 315 7.90 -27.02 -32.36
CA LEU A 315 7.25 -26.20 -33.40
C LEU A 315 5.96 -26.87 -33.93
N ALA A 316 5.94 -28.20 -34.05
CA ALA A 316 4.73 -28.93 -34.40
C ALA A 316 3.64 -28.76 -33.34
N VAL A 317 3.97 -28.86 -32.05
CA VAL A 317 3.04 -28.59 -30.95
C VAL A 317 2.55 -27.15 -30.99
N PHE A 318 3.43 -26.16 -31.20
CA PHE A 318 3.02 -24.75 -31.30
C PHE A 318 2.03 -24.53 -32.43
N ARG A 319 2.25 -25.17 -33.58
CA ARG A 319 1.30 -25.15 -34.69
C ARG A 319 -0.02 -25.82 -34.33
N TRP A 320 0.00 -26.96 -33.65
CA TRP A 320 -1.23 -27.63 -33.20
C TRP A 320 -2.03 -26.75 -32.24
N VAL A 321 -1.37 -26.03 -31.33
CA VAL A 321 -2.03 -25.08 -30.42
C VAL A 321 -2.57 -23.86 -31.16
N ASP A 322 -1.93 -23.43 -32.26
CA ASP A 322 -2.41 -22.33 -33.11
C ASP A 322 -3.67 -22.71 -33.90
N VAL A 323 -3.57 -23.75 -34.75
CA VAL A 323 -4.60 -24.09 -35.75
C VAL A 323 -5.45 -25.32 -35.41
N GLY A 324 -5.15 -26.02 -34.32
CA GLY A 324 -5.77 -27.28 -33.92
C GLY A 324 -5.11 -28.52 -34.54
N ASN A 325 -5.41 -29.69 -33.97
CA ASN A 325 -5.00 -31.00 -34.47
C ASN A 325 -5.98 -32.10 -34.01
N ASP A 326 -6.28 -33.07 -34.88
CA ASP A 326 -7.27 -34.12 -34.58
C ASP A 326 -6.68 -35.29 -33.76
N ASP A 327 -5.42 -35.66 -34.00
CA ASP A 327 -4.73 -36.75 -33.30
C ASP A 327 -3.24 -36.43 -33.05
N PRO A 328 -2.82 -36.16 -31.80
CA PRO A 328 -3.65 -36.08 -30.61
C PRO A 328 -4.63 -34.88 -30.69
N PRO A 329 -5.81 -34.97 -30.05
CA PRO A 329 -6.81 -33.90 -30.08
C PRO A 329 -6.28 -32.67 -29.35
N VAL A 330 -5.97 -31.62 -30.12
CA VAL A 330 -5.50 -30.33 -29.63
C VAL A 330 -6.46 -29.26 -30.18
N PRO A 331 -7.16 -28.52 -29.32
CA PRO A 331 -8.00 -27.40 -29.77
C PRO A 331 -7.13 -26.27 -30.32
N GLY A 332 -7.55 -25.66 -31.43
CA GLY A 332 -6.93 -24.47 -31.98
C GLY A 332 -7.32 -23.23 -31.15
N TYR A 333 -6.33 -22.55 -30.58
CA TYR A 333 -6.54 -21.37 -29.74
C TYR A 333 -6.43 -20.04 -30.50
N ASN A 334 -6.34 -20.09 -31.84
CA ASN A 334 -6.40 -18.95 -32.77
C ASN A 334 -5.35 -17.86 -32.51
N GLY A 335 -4.20 -17.94 -33.19
CA GLY A 335 -3.59 -16.79 -33.88
C GLY A 335 -2.99 -15.64 -33.08
N GLY A 336 -2.74 -15.80 -31.78
CA GLY A 336 -2.00 -14.84 -30.94
C GLY A 336 -0.56 -15.28 -30.67
N LEU A 337 -0.25 -15.66 -29.42
CA LEU A 337 1.06 -16.13 -28.96
C LEU A 337 1.66 -17.26 -29.84
N PHE A 338 0.80 -18.14 -30.37
CA PHE A 338 1.19 -19.28 -31.20
C PHE A 338 1.18 -19.02 -32.71
N LYS A 339 0.75 -17.82 -33.15
CA LYS A 339 0.80 -17.43 -34.55
C LYS A 339 2.21 -17.58 -35.10
N PHE A 340 2.29 -18.13 -36.31
CA PHE A 340 3.55 -18.30 -37.03
C PHE A 340 4.37 -17.01 -37.08
N ASP A 341 5.61 -17.11 -36.63
CA ASP A 341 6.59 -16.03 -36.54
C ASP A 341 7.73 -16.28 -37.54
N PRO A 342 7.89 -15.45 -38.59
CA PRO A 342 8.87 -15.70 -39.65
C PRO A 342 10.34 -15.76 -39.18
N ILE A 343 10.66 -15.17 -38.04
CA ILE A 343 12.02 -15.20 -37.48
C ILE A 343 12.15 -16.40 -36.55
N LEU A 344 11.23 -16.53 -35.57
CA LEU A 344 11.32 -17.58 -34.57
C LEU A 344 11.09 -18.98 -35.14
N ASP A 345 10.07 -19.15 -35.99
CA ASP A 345 9.60 -20.47 -36.41
C ASP A 345 10.32 -20.98 -37.66
N ALA A 346 10.94 -20.09 -38.46
CA ALA A 346 11.62 -20.47 -39.71
C ALA A 346 13.14 -20.25 -39.72
N GLN A 347 13.68 -19.34 -38.89
CA GLN A 347 15.09 -18.94 -38.97
C GLN A 347 15.87 -19.21 -37.68
N LEU A 348 15.20 -19.42 -36.54
CA LEU A 348 15.82 -19.75 -35.26
C LEU A 348 15.70 -21.25 -34.96
N THR A 349 16.71 -21.78 -34.28
CA THR A 349 16.73 -23.16 -33.78
C THR A 349 17.11 -23.18 -32.31
N VAL A 350 16.58 -24.13 -31.55
CA VAL A 350 16.91 -24.33 -30.14
C VAL A 350 17.62 -25.69 -29.97
N PRO A 351 18.84 -25.75 -29.40
CA PRO A 351 19.56 -27.01 -29.20
C PRO A 351 18.80 -27.93 -28.25
N ASN A 352 18.98 -29.25 -28.39
CA ASN A 352 18.33 -30.24 -27.53
C ASN A 352 18.54 -29.98 -26.04
N LEU A 353 19.73 -29.52 -25.63
CA LEU A 353 20.00 -29.17 -24.23
C LEU A 353 19.08 -28.04 -23.72
N LEU A 354 18.86 -26.99 -24.51
CA LEU A 354 17.93 -25.91 -24.15
C LEU A 354 16.48 -26.38 -24.20
N CYS A 355 16.11 -27.25 -25.15
CA CYS A 355 14.79 -27.88 -25.17
C CYS A 355 14.55 -28.70 -23.89
N SER A 356 15.54 -29.45 -23.42
CA SER A 356 15.46 -30.18 -22.15
C SER A 356 15.33 -29.25 -20.95
N GLN A 357 15.91 -28.04 -20.99
CA GLN A 357 15.69 -27.03 -19.96
C GLN A 357 14.28 -26.43 -20.04
N LEU A 358 13.76 -26.14 -21.22
CA LEU A 358 12.36 -25.69 -21.39
C LEU A 358 11.36 -26.74 -20.86
N ASN A 359 11.60 -28.02 -21.11
CA ASN A 359 10.83 -29.14 -20.56
C ASN A 359 10.88 -29.23 -19.01
N GLN A 360 11.83 -28.58 -18.34
CA GLN A 360 11.85 -28.55 -16.87
C GLN A 360 10.73 -27.67 -16.31
N LEU A 361 10.32 -26.63 -17.04
CA LEU A 361 9.23 -25.75 -16.62
C LEU A 361 7.88 -26.47 -16.57
N THR A 362 7.71 -27.56 -17.32
CA THR A 362 6.48 -28.38 -17.29
C THR A 362 6.44 -29.37 -16.12
N ARG A 363 7.44 -29.34 -15.22
CA ARG A 363 7.46 -30.17 -14.00
C ARG A 363 6.76 -29.51 -12.83
N PHE A 364 6.58 -28.19 -12.90
CA PHE A 364 5.80 -27.46 -11.93
C PHE A 364 4.32 -27.78 -12.14
N ASP A 365 3.58 -27.94 -11.05
CA ASP A 365 2.14 -28.24 -11.09
C ASP A 365 1.36 -26.92 -11.14
N PHE A 366 0.86 -26.55 -12.30
CA PHE A 366 0.09 -25.33 -12.54
C PHE A 366 -1.39 -25.42 -12.12
N ASP A 367 -1.84 -26.60 -11.69
CA ASP A 367 -3.17 -26.77 -11.12
C ASP A 367 -3.16 -26.50 -9.61
N THR A 368 -2.22 -27.12 -8.89
CA THR A 368 -2.22 -27.15 -7.41
C THR A 368 -1.09 -26.36 -6.74
N GLU A 369 0.02 -26.12 -7.43
CA GLU A 369 1.20 -25.44 -6.88
C GLU A 369 1.37 -24.00 -7.39
N VAL A 370 1.19 -23.78 -8.70
CA VAL A 370 1.42 -22.49 -9.35
C VAL A 370 0.10 -21.78 -9.66
N SER A 371 -0.33 -20.94 -8.74
CA SER A 371 -1.53 -20.10 -8.96
C SER A 371 -1.31 -19.01 -10.01
N VAL A 372 -2.40 -18.48 -10.59
CA VAL A 372 -2.37 -17.31 -11.50
C VAL A 372 -1.68 -16.10 -10.86
N LYS A 373 -1.76 -15.95 -9.52
CA LYS A 373 -1.03 -14.92 -8.77
C LYS A 373 0.49 -15.11 -8.84
N ILE A 374 0.98 -16.35 -8.73
CA ILE A 374 2.41 -16.66 -8.84
C ILE A 374 2.91 -16.32 -10.24
N LEU A 375 2.13 -16.69 -11.27
CA LEU A 375 2.42 -16.33 -12.66
C LEU A 375 2.49 -14.81 -12.85
N GLY A 376 1.52 -14.06 -12.30
CA GLY A 376 1.55 -12.59 -12.31
C GLY A 376 2.86 -12.03 -11.74
N HIS A 377 3.28 -12.50 -10.55
CA HIS A 377 4.54 -12.08 -9.93
C HIS A 377 5.78 -12.44 -10.76
N ILE A 378 5.81 -13.63 -11.39
CA ILE A 378 6.91 -14.04 -12.28
C ILE A 378 6.97 -13.14 -13.50
N PHE A 379 5.84 -12.89 -14.14
CA PHE A 379 5.78 -12.03 -15.32
C PHE A 379 6.19 -10.59 -14.98
N GLU A 380 5.78 -10.06 -13.84
CA GLU A 380 6.19 -8.74 -13.36
C GLU A 380 7.69 -8.62 -13.14
N GLN A 381 8.29 -9.59 -12.42
CA GLN A 381 9.74 -9.62 -12.25
C GLN A 381 10.45 -9.80 -13.60
N SER A 382 9.85 -10.55 -14.51
CA SER A 382 10.38 -10.77 -15.86
C SER A 382 10.47 -9.50 -16.69
N VAL A 383 9.49 -8.58 -16.61
CA VAL A 383 9.50 -7.29 -17.30
C VAL A 383 10.72 -6.47 -16.88
N THR A 384 11.03 -6.45 -15.57
CA THR A 384 12.20 -5.73 -15.04
C THR A 384 13.51 -6.24 -15.67
N ASP A 385 13.66 -7.55 -15.76
CA ASP A 385 14.85 -8.17 -16.34
C ASP A 385 14.94 -7.94 -17.87
N LEU A 386 13.81 -7.90 -18.58
CA LEU A 386 13.78 -7.62 -20.02
C LEU A 386 14.21 -6.19 -20.31
N GLU A 387 13.81 -5.23 -19.46
CA GLU A 387 14.27 -3.85 -19.55
C GLU A 387 15.79 -3.73 -19.37
N GLU A 388 16.38 -4.50 -18.44
CA GLU A 388 17.84 -4.58 -18.26
C GLU A 388 18.52 -5.09 -19.54
N LEU A 389 18.03 -6.20 -20.09
CA LEU A 389 18.59 -6.80 -21.31
C LEU A 389 18.46 -5.88 -22.54
N ASN A 390 17.35 -5.16 -22.66
CA ASN A 390 17.11 -4.20 -23.74
C ASN A 390 17.97 -2.93 -23.58
N ALA A 391 18.22 -2.48 -22.34
CA ALA A 391 19.12 -1.37 -22.06
C ALA A 391 20.55 -1.67 -22.50
N ASP A 392 21.05 -2.86 -22.13
CA ASP A 392 22.39 -3.32 -22.51
C ASP A 392 22.53 -3.41 -24.03
N ALA A 393 21.49 -3.90 -24.73
CA ALA A 393 21.45 -3.96 -26.20
C ALA A 393 21.54 -2.57 -26.86
N SER A 394 21.01 -1.53 -26.21
CA SER A 394 21.03 -0.15 -26.71
C SER A 394 22.30 0.64 -26.36
N GLY A 395 23.28 0.03 -25.66
CA GLY A 395 24.52 0.69 -25.25
C GLY A 395 24.34 1.78 -24.19
N GLN A 396 23.22 1.76 -23.46
CA GLN A 396 22.98 2.68 -22.34
C GLN A 396 23.60 2.13 -21.05
N GLU A 397 24.32 2.96 -20.28
CA GLU A 397 24.89 2.53 -18.99
C GLU A 397 23.82 1.99 -18.03
N TYR A 398 23.89 0.70 -17.70
CA TYR A 398 23.10 0.06 -16.67
C TYR A 398 23.86 0.07 -15.34
N ASN A 399 23.32 0.75 -14.32
CA ASN A 399 23.95 0.85 -13.01
C ASN A 399 23.14 0.04 -11.98
N GLN A 400 23.60 -1.17 -11.64
CA GLN A 400 22.93 -2.06 -10.68
C GLN A 400 22.69 -1.43 -9.29
N LYS A 401 23.55 -0.50 -8.83
CA LYS A 401 23.36 0.20 -7.53
C LYS A 401 22.27 1.29 -7.58
N LYS A 402 21.79 1.64 -8.77
CA LYS A 402 20.64 2.52 -9.05
C LYS A 402 19.66 1.76 -9.95
N GLY A 403 19.09 0.66 -9.45
CA GLY A 403 18.14 -0.17 -10.21
C GLY A 403 17.11 0.65 -10.99
N LYS A 404 16.96 0.36 -12.29
CA LYS A 404 16.17 1.17 -13.23
C LYS A 404 14.68 1.28 -12.90
N ARG A 405 14.14 0.52 -11.93
CA ARG A 405 12.83 0.79 -11.30
C ARG A 405 12.70 2.26 -10.86
N LYS A 406 13.80 2.89 -10.41
CA LYS A 406 13.84 4.33 -10.06
C LYS A 406 13.91 5.30 -11.25
N THR A 407 14.28 4.86 -12.45
CA THR A 407 14.41 5.72 -13.63
C THR A 407 13.20 5.66 -14.55
N GLN A 408 12.58 4.50 -14.76
CA GLN A 408 11.33 4.41 -15.54
C GLN A 408 10.07 4.50 -14.67
N GLY A 409 10.18 4.31 -13.36
CA GLY A 409 9.08 4.51 -12.42
C GLY A 409 7.91 3.55 -12.60
N VAL A 410 8.19 2.35 -13.10
CA VAL A 410 7.22 1.26 -13.27
C VAL A 410 7.24 0.42 -12.00
N PHE A 411 6.09 0.35 -11.30
CA PHE A 411 5.95 -0.39 -10.05
C PHE A 411 4.73 -1.31 -10.11
N TYR A 412 4.89 -2.54 -9.62
CA TYR A 412 3.76 -3.44 -9.44
C TYR A 412 2.77 -2.84 -8.44
N THR A 413 1.48 -2.88 -8.77
CA THR A 413 0.44 -2.39 -7.89
C THR A 413 -0.18 -3.55 -7.11
N PRO A 414 -0.09 -3.56 -5.77
CA PRO A 414 -0.67 -4.63 -4.96
C PRO A 414 -2.16 -4.84 -5.25
N ALA A 415 -2.62 -6.09 -5.16
CA ALA A 415 -4.00 -6.47 -5.48
C ALA A 415 -5.06 -5.66 -4.70
N PHE A 416 -4.81 -5.33 -3.43
CA PHE A 416 -5.77 -4.54 -2.64
C PHE A 416 -5.90 -3.09 -3.17
N ILE A 417 -4.85 -2.53 -3.75
CA ILE A 417 -4.87 -1.20 -4.39
C ILE A 417 -5.60 -1.28 -5.73
N THR A 418 -5.31 -2.29 -6.57
CA THR A 418 -5.99 -2.41 -7.87
C THR A 418 -7.49 -2.65 -7.69
N GLN A 419 -7.87 -3.50 -6.75
CA GLN A 419 -9.28 -3.75 -6.39
C GLN A 419 -9.97 -2.48 -5.91
N TYR A 420 -9.36 -1.73 -5.01
CA TYR A 420 -9.93 -0.48 -4.51
C TYR A 420 -10.12 0.57 -5.62
N ILE A 421 -9.11 0.76 -6.48
CA ILE A 421 -9.21 1.69 -7.61
C ILE A 421 -10.35 1.29 -8.54
N VAL A 422 -10.49 0.00 -8.85
CA VAL A 422 -11.60 -0.54 -9.68
C VAL A 422 -12.94 -0.32 -8.99
N GLU A 423 -13.05 -0.57 -7.69
CA GLU A 423 -14.29 -0.38 -6.93
C GLU A 423 -14.74 1.09 -6.95
N VAL A 424 -13.84 2.04 -6.68
CA VAL A 424 -14.15 3.48 -6.66
C VAL A 424 -14.48 3.99 -8.06
N SER A 425 -13.76 3.53 -9.09
CA SER A 425 -13.96 3.99 -10.46
C SER A 425 -15.06 3.20 -11.18
N LEU A 426 -14.80 1.96 -11.59
CA LEU A 426 -15.77 1.14 -12.30
C LEU A 426 -17.03 0.88 -11.48
N GLY A 427 -16.90 0.57 -10.19
CA GLY A 427 -18.05 0.42 -9.30
C GLY A 427 -18.82 1.73 -9.14
N GLY A 428 -18.13 2.85 -8.91
CA GLY A 428 -18.75 4.18 -8.86
C GLY A 428 -19.49 4.56 -10.15
N TYR A 429 -18.94 4.20 -11.31
CA TYR A 429 -19.59 4.41 -12.61
C TYR A 429 -20.85 3.56 -12.76
N LEU A 430 -20.73 2.25 -12.53
CA LEU A 430 -21.84 1.31 -12.68
C LEU A 430 -22.97 1.60 -11.71
N ASN A 431 -22.67 1.95 -10.45
CA ASN A 431 -23.67 2.35 -9.46
C ASN A 431 -24.49 3.56 -9.90
N ARG A 432 -23.86 4.57 -10.53
CA ARG A 432 -24.58 5.73 -11.08
C ARG A 432 -25.47 5.34 -12.26
N ARG A 433 -24.96 4.57 -13.21
CA ARG A 433 -25.73 4.08 -14.36
C ARG A 433 -26.90 3.20 -13.91
N GLU A 434 -26.68 2.37 -12.89
CA GLU A 434 -27.73 1.58 -12.26
C GLU A 434 -28.81 2.46 -11.62
N ALA A 435 -28.42 3.52 -10.88
CA ALA A 435 -29.35 4.46 -10.27
C ALA A 435 -30.16 5.26 -11.30
N GLU A 436 -29.52 5.71 -12.39
CA GLU A 436 -30.18 6.34 -13.54
C GLU A 436 -31.20 5.40 -14.19
N LEU A 437 -30.82 4.13 -14.37
CA LEU A 437 -31.70 3.11 -14.95
C LEU A 437 -32.88 2.79 -14.02
N ARG A 438 -32.64 2.66 -12.71
CA ARG A 438 -33.69 2.45 -11.69
C ARG A 438 -34.71 3.59 -11.74
N SER A 439 -34.24 4.83 -11.89
CA SER A 439 -35.10 6.01 -12.05
C SER A 439 -35.94 5.95 -13.33
N ARG A 440 -35.34 5.52 -14.46
CA ARG A 440 -36.03 5.35 -15.75
C ARG A 440 -37.15 4.31 -15.70
N PHE A 441 -36.95 3.23 -14.96
CA PHE A 441 -37.95 2.16 -14.78
C PHE A 441 -38.91 2.40 -13.59
N GLN A 442 -38.80 3.53 -12.88
CA GLN A 442 -39.65 3.89 -11.72
C GLN A 442 -39.64 2.84 -10.58
N LEU A 443 -38.52 2.14 -10.44
CA LEU A 443 -38.38 1.06 -9.46
C LEU A 443 -37.80 1.59 -8.14
N SER A 444 -38.49 1.27 -7.04
CA SER A 444 -38.01 1.47 -5.67
C SER A 444 -37.69 0.13 -5.01
N VAL A 445 -36.77 0.13 -4.04
CA VAL A 445 -36.51 -1.08 -3.25
C VAL A 445 -37.60 -1.21 -2.19
N SER A 446 -38.32 -2.33 -2.18
CA SER A 446 -39.32 -2.61 -1.16
C SER A 446 -38.67 -2.77 0.21
N GLU A 447 -39.03 -1.93 1.19
CA GLU A 447 -38.54 -2.03 2.57
C GLU A 447 -38.89 -3.36 3.25
N LYS A 448 -39.92 -4.08 2.75
CA LYS A 448 -40.38 -5.34 3.33
C LYS A 448 -39.77 -6.57 2.69
N THR A 449 -39.44 -6.53 1.40
CA THR A 449 -39.06 -7.73 0.63
C THR A 449 -37.70 -7.60 -0.07
N GLY A 450 -37.13 -6.40 -0.18
CA GLY A 450 -35.82 -6.15 -0.80
C GLY A 450 -35.82 -6.32 -2.32
N PHE A 451 -36.94 -6.74 -2.90
CA PHE A 451 -37.15 -6.80 -4.34
C PHE A 451 -37.53 -5.42 -4.89
N LEU A 452 -37.37 -5.27 -6.20
CA LEU A 452 -37.76 -4.08 -6.95
C LEU A 452 -39.30 -4.00 -7.05
N GLU A 453 -39.88 -2.94 -6.50
CA GLU A 453 -41.31 -2.62 -6.59
C GLU A 453 -41.53 -1.30 -7.34
N GLU A 454 -42.55 -1.24 -8.20
CA GLU A 454 -42.99 0.00 -8.85
C GLU A 454 -43.45 1.03 -7.80
N THR A 455 -43.02 2.28 -7.97
CA THR A 455 -43.47 3.40 -7.14
C THR A 455 -44.96 3.69 -7.42
N ARG A 456 -45.85 3.35 -6.48
CA ARG A 456 -47.25 3.81 -6.53
C ARG A 456 -47.32 5.29 -6.16
N PHE A 457 -47.52 6.16 -7.15
CA PHE A 457 -47.99 7.51 -6.88
C PHE A 457 -49.50 7.48 -6.55
N LEU A 458 -49.86 8.05 -5.41
CA LEU A 458 -51.24 8.43 -5.12
C LEU A 458 -51.61 9.58 -6.05
N ASP A 459 -52.48 9.28 -7.01
CA ASP A 459 -53.02 10.23 -7.98
C ASP A 459 -53.74 11.38 -7.25
N THR A 460 -53.21 12.61 -7.41
CA THR A 460 -53.96 13.83 -7.12
C THR A 460 -53.83 14.76 -8.33
N GLN A 461 -54.80 14.59 -9.23
CA GLN A 461 -55.31 15.52 -10.24
C GLN A 461 -54.41 15.92 -11.43
N GLY A 462 -54.90 15.58 -12.63
CA GLY A 462 -55.15 16.59 -13.67
C GLY A 462 -54.24 16.56 -14.90
N ASP A 463 -54.83 16.06 -15.99
CA ASP A 463 -54.63 16.44 -17.40
C ASP A 463 -53.42 15.95 -18.23
N SER A 464 -53.82 15.13 -19.22
CA SER A 464 -53.46 15.13 -20.65
C SER A 464 -52.09 14.62 -21.15
N GLU A 465 -52.24 13.56 -21.96
CA GLU A 465 -51.57 13.27 -23.25
C GLU A 465 -50.08 12.89 -23.26
N THR A 466 -49.81 11.59 -23.41
CA THR A 466 -49.18 11.03 -24.63
C THR A 466 -49.25 9.50 -24.60
N GLY A 467 -50.03 8.93 -25.53
CA GLY A 467 -50.27 7.50 -25.65
C GLY A 467 -49.24 6.79 -26.53
N PHE A 468 -48.83 5.58 -26.12
CA PHE A 468 -48.23 4.60 -27.02
C PHE A 468 -49.29 3.57 -27.42
N PHE A 469 -49.57 3.54 -28.73
CA PHE A 469 -50.52 2.66 -29.40
C PHE A 469 -50.05 1.20 -29.40
N TYR A 470 -50.93 0.26 -29.04
CA TYR A 470 -50.81 -1.15 -29.41
C TYR A 470 -51.77 -1.44 -30.56
N ASP A 471 -51.20 -1.90 -31.67
CA ASP A 471 -51.94 -2.36 -32.84
C ASP A 471 -52.56 -3.74 -32.57
N ASN A 472 -53.83 -3.90 -32.96
CA ASN A 472 -54.69 -5.00 -32.55
C ASN A 472 -55.45 -5.48 -33.79
N THR A 473 -55.07 -6.61 -34.38
CA THR A 473 -55.79 -7.23 -35.50
C THR A 473 -56.25 -8.65 -35.19
N SER A 474 -57.58 -8.83 -35.24
CA SER A 474 -58.40 -10.05 -35.37
C SER A 474 -58.34 -11.07 -34.20
N SER A 475 -59.42 -11.60 -33.61
CA SER A 475 -60.82 -11.77 -34.05
C SER A 475 -61.73 -12.09 -32.83
N GLN A 476 -63.04 -11.90 -33.05
CA GLN A 476 -64.19 -11.84 -32.12
C GLN A 476 -64.51 -13.05 -31.19
N PRO A 477 -65.46 -12.89 -30.22
CA PRO A 477 -65.39 -13.45 -28.88
C PRO A 477 -66.35 -14.62 -28.63
N THR A 478 -66.04 -15.46 -27.64
CA THR A 478 -67.04 -16.26 -26.91
C THR A 478 -66.75 -16.29 -25.42
N ASP A 479 -67.84 -16.30 -24.67
CA ASP A 479 -67.99 -15.95 -23.27
C ASP A 479 -67.20 -16.72 -22.22
N SER A 480 -67.05 -16.03 -21.09
CA SER A 480 -66.95 -16.54 -19.72
C SER A 480 -65.62 -17.17 -19.31
N VAL A 481 -64.80 -16.38 -18.59
CA VAL A 481 -64.48 -16.56 -17.15
C VAL A 481 -63.67 -15.32 -16.74
N LYS A 482 -64.19 -14.55 -15.77
CA LYS A 482 -63.41 -13.54 -15.06
C LYS A 482 -62.37 -14.25 -14.19
N ASN A 483 -61.18 -14.49 -14.73
CA ASN A 483 -60.00 -14.72 -13.90
C ASN A 483 -59.35 -13.36 -13.62
N PRO A 484 -59.08 -13.00 -12.36
CA PRO A 484 -58.17 -11.90 -12.10
C PRO A 484 -56.79 -12.36 -12.57
N VAL A 485 -56.35 -11.88 -13.74
CA VAL A 485 -54.93 -11.94 -14.11
C VAL A 485 -54.20 -11.21 -13.00
N SER A 486 -53.49 -11.98 -12.17
CA SER A 486 -52.90 -11.49 -10.94
C SER A 486 -51.89 -10.39 -11.27
N SER A 487 -51.94 -9.32 -10.48
CA SER A 487 -50.97 -8.22 -10.46
C SER A 487 -49.50 -8.63 -10.26
N ILE A 488 -49.25 -9.93 -10.09
CA ILE A 488 -47.93 -10.57 -9.97
C ILE A 488 -47.29 -10.78 -11.35
N GLY A 489 -48.07 -11.07 -12.40
CA GLY A 489 -47.53 -11.31 -13.76
C GLY A 489 -46.94 -10.08 -14.43
N VAL A 490 -47.48 -8.88 -14.15
CA VAL A 490 -46.97 -7.60 -14.68
C VAL A 490 -45.73 -7.14 -13.90
N ARG A 491 -45.71 -7.35 -12.58
CA ARG A 491 -44.59 -6.96 -11.69
C ARG A 491 -43.26 -7.65 -12.01
N ASN A 492 -43.32 -8.94 -12.39
CA ASN A 492 -42.11 -9.67 -12.79
C ASN A 492 -41.54 -9.12 -14.12
N SER A 493 -42.37 -8.64 -15.04
CA SER A 493 -41.92 -8.18 -16.38
C SER A 493 -41.05 -6.91 -16.35
N CYS A 494 -41.34 -5.93 -15.49
CA CYS A 494 -40.57 -4.69 -15.40
C CYS A 494 -39.20 -4.91 -14.74
N ALA A 495 -39.14 -5.72 -13.67
CA ALA A 495 -37.90 -6.08 -13.00
C ALA A 495 -36.98 -6.95 -13.88
N ILE A 496 -37.55 -7.90 -14.64
CA ILE A 496 -36.82 -8.68 -15.65
C ILE A 496 -36.23 -7.73 -16.70
N LYS A 497 -37.05 -6.83 -17.27
CA LYS A 497 -36.62 -5.87 -18.28
C LYS A 497 -35.54 -4.91 -17.74
N PHE A 498 -35.61 -4.50 -16.48
CA PHE A 498 -34.56 -3.71 -15.84
C PHE A 498 -33.22 -4.45 -15.84
N TRP A 499 -33.19 -5.70 -15.38
CA TRP A 499 -31.96 -6.49 -15.30
C TRP A 499 -31.40 -6.86 -16.67
N GLU A 500 -32.26 -7.18 -17.64
CA GLU A 500 -31.86 -7.35 -19.04
C GLU A 500 -31.27 -6.06 -19.62
N THR A 501 -31.92 -4.91 -19.36
CA THR A 501 -31.40 -3.61 -19.81
C THR A 501 -30.09 -3.26 -19.11
N TYR A 502 -29.94 -3.55 -17.82
CA TYR A 502 -28.69 -3.34 -17.11
C TYR A 502 -27.56 -4.21 -17.69
N ARG A 503 -27.84 -5.48 -18.01
CA ARG A 503 -26.89 -6.36 -18.70
C ARG A 503 -26.49 -5.81 -20.06
N ASP A 504 -27.47 -5.51 -20.91
CA ASP A 504 -27.26 -5.29 -22.35
C ASP A 504 -26.90 -3.83 -22.68
N GLU A 505 -27.41 -2.85 -21.92
CA GLU A 505 -27.14 -1.42 -22.13
C GLU A 505 -26.08 -0.83 -21.19
N VAL A 506 -25.84 -1.44 -20.02
CA VAL A 506 -24.84 -0.94 -19.06
C VAL A 506 -23.61 -1.84 -19.01
N LEU A 507 -23.74 -3.10 -18.59
CA LEU A 507 -22.58 -3.98 -18.42
C LEU A 507 -21.88 -4.27 -19.76
N GLN A 508 -22.59 -4.68 -20.81
CA GLN A 508 -21.99 -5.00 -22.11
C GLN A 508 -21.37 -3.80 -22.82
N LYS A 509 -21.77 -2.56 -22.48
CA LYS A 509 -21.32 -1.32 -23.14
C LYS A 509 -20.29 -0.52 -22.37
N THR A 510 -20.01 -0.86 -21.11
CA THR A 510 -19.04 -0.12 -20.29
C THR A 510 -17.61 -0.40 -20.76
N ARG A 511 -16.86 0.62 -21.16
CA ARG A 511 -15.49 0.50 -21.68
C ARG A 511 -14.47 0.97 -20.64
N VAL A 512 -13.55 0.09 -20.24
CA VAL A 512 -12.51 0.33 -19.22
C VAL A 512 -11.14 0.31 -19.89
N ILE A 513 -10.35 1.37 -19.72
CA ILE A 513 -8.99 1.51 -20.27
C ILE A 513 -7.94 1.59 -19.17
N ASP A 514 -6.84 0.85 -19.34
CA ASP A 514 -5.56 1.13 -18.70
C ASP A 514 -4.52 1.56 -19.75
N PRO A 515 -4.13 2.85 -19.79
CA PRO A 515 -3.22 3.37 -20.83
C PRO A 515 -1.73 3.11 -20.53
N ALA A 516 -1.39 2.40 -19.44
CA ALA A 516 -0.04 1.93 -19.14
C ALA A 516 -0.15 0.58 -18.42
N CYS A 517 -0.71 -0.42 -19.12
CA CYS A 517 -1.30 -1.58 -18.47
C CYS A 517 -0.29 -2.56 -17.84
N GLY A 518 0.99 -2.49 -18.20
CA GLY A 518 2.03 -3.35 -17.63
C GLY A 518 1.67 -4.84 -17.77
N SER A 519 1.62 -5.56 -16.64
CA SER A 519 1.21 -6.97 -16.60
C SER A 519 -0.31 -7.20 -16.63
N GLY A 520 -1.12 -6.14 -16.66
CA GLY A 520 -2.58 -6.21 -16.73
C GLY A 520 -3.29 -6.29 -15.38
N ALA A 521 -2.60 -6.05 -14.26
CA ALA A 521 -3.17 -6.20 -12.91
C ALA A 521 -4.49 -5.45 -12.69
N PHE A 522 -4.62 -4.23 -13.24
CA PHE A 522 -5.85 -3.44 -13.19
C PHE A 522 -6.96 -4.04 -14.06
N LEU A 523 -6.64 -4.51 -15.27
CA LEU A 523 -7.61 -5.16 -16.16
C LEU A 523 -8.11 -6.48 -15.60
N ILE A 524 -7.24 -7.24 -14.92
CA ILE A 524 -7.60 -8.46 -14.21
C ILE A 524 -8.55 -8.18 -13.04
N ALA A 525 -8.34 -7.07 -12.32
CA ALA A 525 -9.23 -6.63 -11.24
C ALA A 525 -10.57 -6.11 -11.78
N ALA A 526 -10.55 -5.37 -12.90
CA ALA A 526 -11.77 -4.93 -13.59
C ALA A 526 -12.57 -6.12 -14.13
N PHE A 527 -11.90 -7.14 -14.66
CA PHE A 527 -12.51 -8.40 -15.05
C PHE A 527 -13.26 -9.06 -13.88
N ASP A 528 -12.59 -9.20 -12.73
CA ASP A 528 -13.21 -9.79 -11.52
C ASP A 528 -14.46 -9.02 -11.11
N TYR A 529 -14.38 -7.69 -11.12
CA TYR A 529 -15.51 -6.84 -10.75
C TYR A 529 -16.69 -6.97 -11.73
N LEU A 530 -16.42 -6.93 -13.04
CA LEU A 530 -17.46 -7.11 -14.06
C LEU A 530 -18.10 -8.49 -13.98
N MET A 531 -17.29 -9.54 -13.81
CA MET A 531 -17.80 -10.90 -13.65
C MET A 531 -18.77 -10.99 -12.47
N GLN A 532 -18.40 -10.43 -11.31
CA GLN A 532 -19.28 -10.37 -10.15
C GLN A 532 -20.60 -9.64 -10.44
N GLN A 533 -20.58 -8.58 -11.28
CA GLN A 533 -21.80 -7.90 -11.69
C GLN A 533 -22.65 -8.74 -12.66
N TYR A 534 -22.05 -9.45 -13.62
CA TYR A 534 -22.80 -10.37 -14.50
C TYR A 534 -23.43 -11.52 -13.70
N GLU A 535 -22.67 -12.13 -12.78
CA GLU A 535 -23.16 -13.16 -11.86
C GLU A 535 -24.28 -12.63 -10.95
N ARG A 536 -24.19 -11.37 -10.51
CA ARG A 536 -25.26 -10.70 -9.76
C ARG A 536 -26.53 -10.61 -10.61
N VAL A 537 -26.43 -10.16 -11.86
CA VAL A 537 -27.58 -10.07 -12.77
C VAL A 537 -28.21 -11.43 -13.04
N ASP A 538 -27.39 -12.44 -13.34
CA ASP A 538 -27.88 -13.81 -13.59
C ASP A 538 -28.63 -14.36 -12.37
N ARG A 539 -28.09 -14.13 -11.16
CA ARG A 539 -28.74 -14.54 -9.91
C ARG A 539 -30.09 -13.84 -9.69
N GLU A 540 -30.20 -12.56 -10.04
CA GLU A 540 -31.46 -11.79 -9.95
C GLU A 540 -32.50 -12.25 -10.98
N LEU A 541 -32.09 -12.50 -12.23
CA LEU A 541 -33.00 -13.00 -13.27
C LEU A 541 -33.53 -14.40 -12.92
N ASN A 542 -32.65 -15.29 -12.45
CA ASN A 542 -33.04 -16.62 -11.99
C ASN A 542 -34.04 -16.55 -10.81
N ALA A 543 -33.85 -15.62 -9.87
CA ALA A 543 -34.78 -15.41 -8.75
C ALA A 543 -36.17 -14.92 -9.19
N LEU A 544 -36.27 -14.24 -10.34
CA LEU A 544 -37.52 -13.77 -10.93
C LEU A 544 -38.25 -14.84 -11.77
N GLY A 545 -37.74 -16.08 -11.78
CA GLY A 545 -38.33 -17.20 -12.53
C GLY A 545 -37.93 -17.24 -14.00
N CYS A 546 -36.97 -16.41 -14.42
CA CYS A 546 -36.31 -16.54 -15.71
C CYS A 546 -35.19 -17.58 -15.59
N THR A 547 -35.54 -18.86 -15.74
CA THR A 547 -34.53 -19.86 -16.13
C THR A 547 -34.15 -19.56 -17.57
N LEU A 548 -32.93 -19.06 -17.80
CA LEU A 548 -32.37 -19.02 -19.14
C LEU A 548 -32.29 -20.48 -19.65
N ASN A 549 -33.23 -20.86 -20.52
CA ASN A 549 -33.34 -22.21 -21.06
C ASN A 549 -32.02 -22.65 -21.72
N ASP A 550 -31.69 -23.93 -21.51
CA ASP A 550 -30.68 -24.72 -22.20
C ASP A 550 -29.20 -24.35 -22.03
N GLY A 551 -28.64 -24.46 -20.83
CA GLY A 551 -27.24 -24.93 -20.61
C GLY A 551 -26.08 -24.15 -21.25
N LYS A 552 -26.37 -23.09 -22.01
CA LYS A 552 -25.44 -22.09 -22.50
C LYS A 552 -25.31 -21.08 -21.38
N LEU A 553 -24.40 -21.36 -20.47
CA LEU A 553 -23.69 -20.28 -19.79
C LEU A 553 -23.33 -19.26 -20.86
N LEU A 554 -24.01 -18.11 -20.85
CA LEU A 554 -23.69 -16.95 -21.66
C LEU A 554 -22.18 -16.73 -21.51
N GLU A 555 -21.48 -16.58 -22.63
CA GLU A 555 -20.02 -16.40 -22.69
C GLU A 555 -19.61 -15.04 -22.07
N PHE A 556 -19.91 -14.81 -20.78
CA PHE A 556 -19.66 -13.55 -20.07
C PHE A 556 -18.17 -13.23 -20.10
N ASP A 557 -17.30 -14.23 -19.92
CA ASP A 557 -15.85 -14.07 -20.04
C ASP A 557 -15.46 -13.44 -21.36
N ARG A 558 -15.95 -14.01 -22.48
CA ARG A 558 -15.66 -13.54 -23.82
C ARG A 558 -16.22 -12.15 -24.08
N SER A 559 -17.44 -11.88 -23.60
CA SER A 559 -18.05 -10.55 -23.68
C SER A 559 -17.22 -9.51 -22.93
N ILE A 560 -16.78 -9.82 -21.71
CA ILE A 560 -15.92 -8.93 -20.91
C ILE A 560 -14.61 -8.66 -21.62
N LEU A 561 -13.94 -9.71 -22.09
CA LEU A 561 -12.66 -9.59 -22.77
C LEU A 561 -12.75 -8.81 -24.09
N SER A 562 -13.80 -9.03 -24.88
CA SER A 562 -13.93 -8.41 -26.21
C SER A 562 -14.50 -6.99 -26.16
N ASN A 563 -15.43 -6.75 -25.23
CA ASN A 563 -16.21 -5.52 -25.21
C ASN A 563 -15.79 -4.58 -24.08
N ASN A 564 -15.34 -5.06 -22.93
CA ASN A 564 -15.20 -4.19 -21.76
C ASN A 564 -13.77 -3.71 -21.49
N LEU A 565 -12.77 -4.55 -21.72
CA LEU A 565 -11.39 -4.29 -21.27
C LEU A 565 -10.48 -3.85 -22.41
N TYR A 566 -9.73 -2.78 -22.17
CA TYR A 566 -8.77 -2.21 -23.12
C TYR A 566 -7.47 -1.86 -22.39
N GLY A 567 -6.34 -2.04 -23.06
CA GLY A 567 -5.03 -1.82 -22.48
C GLY A 567 -4.03 -1.31 -23.51
N VAL A 568 -3.17 -0.37 -23.12
CA VAL A 568 -2.03 0.06 -23.94
C VAL A 568 -0.77 0.04 -23.10
N ASP A 569 0.31 -0.50 -23.65
CA ASP A 569 1.64 -0.40 -23.03
C ASP A 569 2.73 -0.15 -24.07
N LEU A 570 3.79 0.53 -23.66
CA LEU A 570 4.93 0.83 -24.53
C LEU A 570 5.74 -0.42 -24.85
N LEU A 571 5.82 -1.37 -23.91
CA LEU A 571 6.56 -2.62 -24.06
C LEU A 571 5.65 -3.71 -24.65
N SER A 572 6.14 -4.34 -25.71
CA SER A 572 5.41 -5.41 -26.42
C SER A 572 5.23 -6.62 -25.53
N GLU A 573 6.23 -6.90 -24.71
CA GLU A 573 6.30 -8.01 -23.79
C GLU A 573 5.27 -7.86 -22.65
N SER A 574 5.08 -6.64 -22.14
CA SER A 574 4.03 -6.31 -21.17
C SER A 574 2.62 -6.57 -21.73
N VAL A 575 2.39 -6.18 -22.99
CA VAL A 575 1.13 -6.45 -23.70
C VAL A 575 0.87 -7.95 -23.83
N GLU A 576 1.87 -8.74 -24.21
CA GLU A 576 1.71 -10.20 -24.32
C GLU A 576 1.48 -10.86 -22.95
N ILE A 577 2.16 -10.40 -21.90
CA ILE A 577 1.92 -10.83 -20.51
C ILE A 577 0.50 -10.51 -20.07
N THR A 578 -0.02 -9.32 -20.42
CA THR A 578 -1.39 -8.92 -20.09
C THR A 578 -2.39 -9.85 -20.76
N LYS A 579 -2.23 -10.12 -22.06
CA LYS A 579 -3.08 -11.05 -22.81
C LYS A 579 -3.03 -12.45 -22.22
N LEU A 580 -1.83 -12.94 -21.93
CA LEU A 580 -1.60 -14.24 -21.30
C LEU A 580 -2.34 -14.33 -19.96
N SER A 581 -2.20 -13.31 -19.10
CA SER A 581 -2.84 -13.30 -17.78
C SER A 581 -4.37 -13.30 -17.87
N LEU A 582 -4.94 -12.62 -18.87
CA LEU A 582 -6.39 -12.65 -19.13
C LEU A 582 -6.83 -14.02 -19.68
N TRP A 583 -6.09 -14.61 -20.62
CA TRP A 583 -6.40 -15.94 -21.17
C TRP A 583 -6.32 -17.04 -20.10
N LEU A 584 -5.28 -17.04 -19.27
CA LEU A 584 -5.12 -17.99 -18.16
C LEU A 584 -6.31 -17.95 -17.19
N LYS A 585 -6.99 -16.80 -17.11
CA LYS A 585 -8.15 -16.60 -16.25
C LYS A 585 -9.46 -17.11 -16.85
N THR A 586 -9.59 -17.08 -18.18
CA THR A 586 -10.85 -17.41 -18.89
C THR A 586 -10.79 -18.71 -19.69
N ALA A 587 -9.68 -19.44 -19.66
CA ALA A 587 -9.52 -20.64 -20.47
C ALA A 587 -10.41 -21.79 -19.97
N GLU A 588 -11.18 -22.39 -20.88
CA GLU A 588 -12.10 -23.50 -20.60
C GLU A 588 -11.89 -24.66 -21.59
N PRO A 589 -12.06 -25.93 -21.16
CA PRO A 589 -11.90 -27.08 -22.04
C PRO A 589 -12.84 -27.03 -23.25
N GLY A 590 -12.28 -27.19 -24.46
CA GLY A 590 -13.04 -27.25 -25.70
C GLY A 590 -13.51 -25.89 -26.26
N LYS A 591 -13.11 -24.76 -25.66
CA LYS A 591 -13.39 -23.41 -26.17
C LYS A 591 -12.12 -22.73 -26.71
N THR A 592 -12.28 -21.94 -27.77
CA THR A 592 -11.19 -21.12 -28.33
C THR A 592 -10.90 -19.91 -27.44
N LEU A 593 -9.64 -19.45 -27.36
CA LEU A 593 -9.32 -18.19 -26.68
C LEU A 593 -9.98 -17.00 -27.39
N THR A 594 -10.26 -15.96 -26.61
CA THR A 594 -10.75 -14.69 -27.13
C THR A 594 -9.60 -13.94 -27.82
N TYR A 595 -9.87 -13.38 -29.01
CA TYR A 595 -8.91 -12.52 -29.70
C TYR A 595 -8.79 -11.19 -28.95
N LEU A 596 -7.57 -10.82 -28.53
CA LEU A 596 -7.31 -9.65 -27.67
C LEU A 596 -6.48 -8.55 -28.34
N ASP A 597 -5.98 -8.75 -29.56
CA ASP A 597 -5.08 -7.78 -30.21
C ASP A 597 -5.78 -6.45 -30.55
N ASP A 598 -7.11 -6.48 -30.72
CA ASP A 598 -7.91 -5.26 -30.98
C ASP A 598 -8.12 -4.42 -29.70
N ASN A 599 -7.95 -5.04 -28.53
CA ASN A 599 -8.23 -4.42 -27.23
C ASN A 599 -6.95 -4.08 -26.45
N ILE A 600 -5.93 -4.95 -26.53
CA ILE A 600 -4.66 -4.80 -25.80
C ILE A 600 -3.54 -4.55 -26.82
N LYS A 601 -3.10 -3.28 -26.90
CA LYS A 601 -2.23 -2.78 -27.98
C LYS A 601 -0.88 -2.29 -27.49
N VAL A 602 0.12 -2.37 -28.36
CA VAL A 602 1.46 -1.83 -28.13
C VAL A 602 1.53 -0.38 -28.60
N GLY A 603 1.93 0.56 -27.75
CA GLY A 603 1.97 1.97 -28.12
C GLY A 603 2.49 2.94 -27.05
N ASN A 604 2.96 4.10 -27.50
CA ASN A 604 3.28 5.25 -26.66
C ASN A 604 2.01 6.08 -26.42
N SER A 605 1.39 5.88 -25.26
CA SER A 605 0.13 6.52 -24.87
C SER A 605 0.15 8.06 -24.89
N ILE A 606 1.33 8.70 -24.80
CA ILE A 606 1.50 10.15 -24.67
C ILE A 606 1.78 10.84 -26.01
N VAL A 607 2.50 10.18 -26.93
CA VAL A 607 2.95 10.80 -28.19
C VAL A 607 2.30 10.11 -29.38
N ALA A 608 1.53 10.88 -30.15
CA ALA A 608 0.86 10.41 -31.36
C ALA A 608 1.67 10.68 -32.66
N ASP A 609 2.79 11.41 -32.56
CA ASP A 609 3.66 11.74 -33.69
C ASP A 609 4.76 10.67 -33.90
N SER A 610 4.60 9.88 -34.97
CA SER A 610 5.54 8.80 -35.35
C SER A 610 6.90 9.29 -35.80
N SER A 611 7.06 10.59 -36.09
CA SER A 611 8.37 11.19 -36.38
C SER A 611 9.22 11.41 -35.13
N LEU A 612 8.58 11.49 -33.95
CA LEU A 612 9.24 11.70 -32.66
C LEU A 612 9.54 10.41 -31.91
N VAL A 613 8.65 9.41 -32.01
CA VAL A 613 8.80 8.11 -31.36
C VAL A 613 8.35 6.98 -32.28
N GLU A 614 9.08 5.86 -32.28
CA GLU A 614 8.83 4.70 -33.15
C GLU A 614 7.43 4.09 -32.95
N ARG A 615 6.96 4.02 -31.70
CA ARG A 615 5.68 3.42 -31.31
C ARG A 615 4.62 4.48 -31.01
N ALA A 616 4.56 5.56 -31.79
CA ALA A 616 3.56 6.60 -31.56
C ALA A 616 2.14 6.02 -31.61
N PHE A 617 1.25 6.48 -30.73
CA PHE A 617 -0.09 5.91 -30.59
C PHE A 617 -1.17 6.98 -30.78
N ASN A 618 -1.94 6.84 -31.87
CA ASN A 618 -3.09 7.68 -32.15
C ASN A 618 -4.35 6.96 -31.66
N TRP A 619 -4.93 7.46 -30.57
CA TRP A 619 -6.00 6.77 -29.86
C TRP A 619 -7.29 6.67 -30.69
N GLU A 620 -7.63 7.75 -31.40
CA GLU A 620 -8.80 7.86 -32.25
C GLU A 620 -8.70 6.94 -33.48
N ALA A 621 -7.51 6.76 -34.03
CA ALA A 621 -7.26 5.84 -35.14
C ALA A 621 -7.24 4.37 -34.70
N GLU A 622 -6.73 4.09 -33.50
CA GLU A 622 -6.59 2.73 -32.98
C GLU A 622 -7.88 2.20 -32.35
N PHE A 623 -8.77 3.06 -31.86
CA PHE A 623 -10.05 2.67 -31.24
C PHE A 623 -11.24 3.45 -31.84
N PRO A 624 -11.48 3.41 -33.16
CA PRO A 624 -12.43 4.28 -33.84
C PRO A 624 -13.86 4.14 -33.29
N ASP A 625 -14.31 2.92 -32.99
CA ASP A 625 -15.67 2.68 -32.47
C ASP A 625 -15.86 3.26 -31.06
N ILE A 626 -14.82 3.27 -30.23
CA ILE A 626 -14.87 3.84 -28.87
C ILE A 626 -14.99 5.36 -28.95
N PHE A 627 -14.23 6.00 -29.84
CA PHE A 627 -14.27 7.44 -30.01
C PHE A 627 -15.50 7.92 -30.78
N ALA A 628 -16.09 7.09 -31.64
CA ALA A 628 -17.41 7.33 -32.21
C ALA A 628 -18.50 7.42 -31.12
N ASP A 629 -18.36 6.62 -30.05
CA ASP A 629 -19.21 6.65 -28.85
C ASP A 629 -18.77 7.67 -27.78
N GLY A 630 -17.81 8.55 -28.11
CA GLY A 630 -17.38 9.67 -27.26
C GLY A 630 -16.25 9.36 -26.26
N GLY A 631 -15.66 8.16 -26.32
CA GLY A 631 -14.53 7.74 -25.49
C GLY A 631 -14.86 6.66 -24.47
N PHE A 632 -13.94 6.42 -23.55
CA PHE A 632 -14.06 5.38 -22.52
C PHE A 632 -14.93 5.81 -21.34
N ASP A 633 -15.56 4.85 -20.66
CA ASP A 633 -16.33 5.08 -19.44
C ASP A 633 -15.43 5.25 -18.22
N VAL A 634 -14.34 4.47 -18.15
CA VAL A 634 -13.49 4.37 -16.98
C VAL A 634 -12.02 4.27 -17.40
N ALA A 635 -11.16 5.06 -16.76
CA ALA A 635 -9.71 4.99 -16.91
C ALA A 635 -9.06 4.64 -15.57
N ILE A 636 -8.30 3.55 -15.52
CA ILE A 636 -7.61 3.03 -14.32
C ILE A 636 -6.14 2.78 -14.63
N GLY A 637 -5.29 2.73 -13.60
CA GLY A 637 -3.88 2.38 -13.82
C GLY A 637 -2.91 2.94 -12.80
N ASN A 638 -1.64 2.55 -12.99
CA ASN A 638 -0.48 3.11 -12.31
C ASN A 638 0.49 3.69 -13.36
N PRO A 639 0.31 4.97 -13.76
CA PRO A 639 1.18 5.59 -14.75
C PRO A 639 2.66 5.61 -14.34
N PRO A 640 3.61 5.68 -15.28
CA PRO A 640 5.04 5.57 -14.98
C PRO A 640 5.63 6.82 -14.31
N TYR A 641 6.42 6.64 -13.24
CA TYR A 641 7.02 7.73 -12.45
C TYR A 641 8.39 8.16 -13.04
N VAL A 642 8.41 8.51 -14.32
CA VAL A 642 9.64 8.93 -15.03
C VAL A 642 9.96 10.38 -14.72
N ARG A 643 11.22 10.67 -14.40
CA ARG A 643 11.70 12.03 -14.15
C ARG A 643 11.90 12.83 -15.45
N GLN A 644 11.55 14.11 -15.43
CA GLN A 644 11.63 15.06 -16.57
C GLN A 644 12.93 15.04 -17.38
N LYS A 645 14.08 14.70 -16.77
CA LYS A 645 15.38 14.67 -17.46
C LYS A 645 15.45 13.56 -18.52
N LEU A 646 14.73 12.47 -18.33
CA LEU A 646 14.82 11.27 -19.16
C LEU A 646 14.00 11.37 -20.46
N PHE A 647 13.12 12.37 -20.59
CA PHE A 647 12.31 12.62 -21.79
C PHE A 647 12.44 14.07 -22.27
N SER A 648 13.63 14.66 -22.09
CA SER A 648 13.89 16.06 -22.44
C SER A 648 13.64 16.37 -23.93
N SER A 649 13.85 15.40 -24.83
CA SER A 649 13.57 15.53 -26.26
C SER A 649 12.08 15.71 -26.60
N LEU A 650 11.18 15.21 -25.74
CA LEU A 650 9.73 15.29 -25.95
C LEU A 650 9.13 16.61 -25.45
N LYS A 651 9.90 17.45 -24.74
CA LYS A 651 9.38 18.68 -24.13
C LYS A 651 8.67 19.63 -25.11
N PRO A 652 9.16 19.89 -26.34
CA PRO A 652 8.45 20.74 -27.29
C PRO A 652 7.08 20.19 -27.67
N TYR A 653 6.99 18.88 -27.88
CA TYR A 653 5.71 18.21 -28.16
C TYR A 653 4.77 18.28 -26.95
N LEU A 654 5.27 18.01 -25.74
CA LEU A 654 4.48 18.07 -24.52
C LEU A 654 3.93 19.48 -24.28
N GLN A 655 4.76 20.52 -24.49
CA GLN A 655 4.35 21.92 -24.37
C GLN A 655 3.25 22.30 -25.36
N ALA A 656 3.28 21.75 -26.58
CA ALA A 656 2.30 22.06 -27.61
C ALA A 656 0.95 21.33 -27.42
N ASN A 657 0.94 20.17 -26.76
CA ASN A 657 -0.22 19.27 -26.73
C ASN A 657 -0.88 19.10 -25.35
N TYR A 658 -0.25 19.57 -24.26
CA TYR A 658 -0.73 19.37 -22.89
C TYR A 658 -0.88 20.69 -22.12
N GLU A 659 -2.07 20.95 -21.57
CA GLU A 659 -2.35 22.09 -20.69
C GLU A 659 -1.61 21.99 -19.35
N SER A 660 -1.37 20.76 -18.90
CA SER A 660 -0.63 20.41 -17.68
C SER A 660 0.89 20.55 -17.82
N TYR A 661 1.40 21.03 -18.97
CA TYR A 661 2.84 21.12 -19.20
C TYR A 661 3.58 22.01 -18.20
N HIS A 662 4.64 21.44 -17.63
CA HIS A 662 5.67 22.16 -16.92
C HIS A 662 7.04 21.51 -17.18
N GLY A 663 8.08 22.31 -17.40
CA GLY A 663 9.42 21.81 -17.78
C GLY A 663 10.12 20.92 -16.73
N MET A 664 9.55 20.83 -15.52
CA MET A 664 10.00 19.99 -14.41
C MET A 664 8.99 18.91 -14.00
N ALA A 665 7.87 18.77 -14.71
CA ALA A 665 6.86 17.77 -14.39
C ALA A 665 7.32 16.36 -14.78
N ASP A 666 6.99 15.39 -13.93
CA ASP A 666 7.23 13.97 -14.17
C ASP A 666 6.15 13.37 -15.10
N MET A 667 6.45 12.24 -15.73
CA MET A 667 5.64 11.70 -16.84
C MET A 667 4.17 11.43 -16.49
N TYR A 668 3.88 10.97 -15.26
CA TYR A 668 2.51 10.69 -14.81
C TYR A 668 1.58 11.90 -14.91
N THR A 669 2.10 13.13 -14.89
CA THR A 669 1.29 14.36 -15.03
C THR A 669 0.59 14.42 -16.38
N TYR A 670 1.28 14.03 -17.45
CA TYR A 670 0.72 13.97 -18.80
C TYR A 670 -0.23 12.78 -18.97
N PHE A 671 -0.01 11.68 -18.24
CA PHE A 671 -0.94 10.56 -18.20
C PHE A 671 -2.27 10.94 -17.55
N TYR A 672 -2.29 11.76 -16.49
CA TYR A 672 -3.53 12.26 -15.92
C TYR A 672 -4.37 13.02 -16.94
N GLU A 673 -3.78 14.01 -17.62
CA GLU A 673 -4.47 14.78 -18.64
C GLU A 673 -4.89 13.88 -19.82
N LYS A 674 -4.01 12.97 -20.27
CA LYS A 674 -4.33 12.05 -21.36
C LYS A 674 -5.50 11.14 -20.99
N GLY A 675 -5.40 10.42 -19.87
CA GLY A 675 -6.45 9.55 -19.37
C GLY A 675 -7.80 10.27 -19.22
N PHE A 676 -7.78 11.50 -18.71
CA PHE A 676 -8.99 12.32 -18.58
C PHE A 676 -9.59 12.72 -19.95
N LYS A 677 -8.74 13.03 -20.94
CA LYS A 677 -9.16 13.33 -22.31
C LYS A 677 -9.76 12.11 -23.02
N LEU A 678 -9.31 10.89 -22.68
CA LEU A 678 -9.85 9.64 -23.22
C LEU A 678 -11.28 9.32 -22.73
N LEU A 679 -11.73 9.93 -21.64
CA LEU A 679 -13.05 9.68 -21.06
C LEU A 679 -14.18 10.38 -21.81
N LYS A 680 -15.34 9.75 -21.84
CA LYS A 680 -16.60 10.41 -22.20
C LYS A 680 -17.16 11.25 -21.04
N PRO A 681 -18.11 12.18 -21.29
CA PRO A 681 -18.81 12.89 -20.22
C PRO A 681 -19.41 11.91 -19.20
N GLY A 682 -19.23 12.18 -17.91
CA GLY A 682 -19.64 11.29 -16.81
C GLY A 682 -18.65 10.17 -16.47
N GLY A 683 -17.65 9.92 -17.32
CA GLY A 683 -16.63 8.91 -17.09
C GLY A 683 -15.71 9.24 -15.90
N ILE A 684 -15.04 8.21 -15.36
CA ILE A 684 -14.23 8.33 -14.14
C ILE A 684 -12.80 7.87 -14.41
N LEU A 685 -11.84 8.67 -13.96
CA LEU A 685 -10.44 8.32 -13.93
C LEU A 685 -10.02 8.07 -12.48
N SER A 686 -9.29 6.99 -12.23
CA SER A 686 -8.65 6.75 -10.93
C SER A 686 -7.25 6.17 -11.12
N TYR A 687 -6.23 6.91 -10.67
CA TYR A 687 -4.82 6.49 -10.74
C TYR A 687 -4.15 6.52 -9.37
N ILE A 688 -3.17 5.63 -9.20
CA ILE A 688 -2.16 5.73 -8.14
C ILE A 688 -0.89 6.39 -8.68
N VAL A 689 -0.48 7.50 -8.10
CA VAL A 689 0.77 8.22 -8.44
C VAL A 689 1.44 8.78 -7.19
N THR A 690 2.57 9.48 -7.31
CA THR A 690 3.12 10.22 -6.17
C THR A 690 2.33 11.50 -5.84
N ASN A 691 2.09 11.78 -4.55
CA ASN A 691 1.39 12.96 -4.03
C ASN A 691 2.12 14.30 -4.21
N LYS A 692 3.36 14.31 -4.73
CA LYS A 692 4.19 15.52 -4.84
C LYS A 692 3.56 16.64 -5.67
N TRP A 693 2.79 16.29 -6.70
CA TRP A 693 2.14 17.26 -7.58
C TRP A 693 1.03 18.05 -6.87
N LEU A 694 0.52 17.57 -5.73
CA LEU A 694 -0.49 18.27 -4.93
C LEU A 694 0.07 19.58 -4.35
N ARG A 695 1.37 19.62 -4.01
CA ARG A 695 2.01 20.78 -3.34
C ARG A 695 3.12 21.44 -4.16
N SER A 696 3.77 20.71 -5.05
CA SER A 696 4.93 21.21 -5.79
C SER A 696 4.55 22.23 -6.87
N GLY A 697 5.44 23.20 -7.12
CA GLY A 697 5.23 24.22 -8.15
C GLY A 697 5.03 23.66 -9.57
N TYR A 698 5.70 22.56 -9.93
CA TYR A 698 5.51 21.94 -11.25
C TYR A 698 4.10 21.37 -11.46
N GLY A 699 3.37 21.07 -10.38
CA GLY A 699 2.02 20.52 -10.44
C GLY A 699 0.93 21.57 -10.64
N GLU A 700 1.28 22.87 -10.60
CA GLU A 700 0.35 23.98 -10.74
C GLU A 700 -0.51 23.89 -12.02
N PRO A 701 0.06 23.63 -13.21
CA PRO A 701 -0.74 23.51 -14.43
C PRO A 701 -1.70 22.31 -14.40
N LEU A 702 -1.30 21.18 -13.80
CA LEU A 702 -2.16 20.01 -13.64
C LEU A 702 -3.31 20.26 -12.65
N ARG A 703 -3.03 20.90 -11.51
CA ARG A 703 -4.07 21.29 -10.54
C ARG A 703 -5.09 22.23 -11.17
N ARG A 704 -4.61 23.21 -11.95
CA ARG A 704 -5.45 24.13 -12.72
C ARG A 704 -6.30 23.39 -13.76
N PHE A 705 -5.70 22.46 -14.51
CA PHE A 705 -6.43 21.63 -15.48
C PHE A 705 -7.59 20.90 -14.79
N PHE A 706 -7.35 20.21 -13.67
CA PHE A 706 -8.43 19.53 -12.96
C PHE A 706 -9.48 20.47 -12.37
N ALA A 707 -9.06 21.61 -11.80
CA ALA A 707 -9.99 22.59 -11.23
C ALA A 707 -10.98 23.13 -12.27
N TYR A 708 -10.58 23.24 -13.54
CA TYR A 708 -11.47 23.67 -14.62
C TYR A 708 -12.27 22.53 -15.25
N HIS A 709 -11.65 21.35 -15.36
CA HIS A 709 -12.19 20.32 -16.25
C HIS A 709 -12.85 19.14 -15.53
N ALA A 710 -12.60 18.94 -14.23
CA ALA A 710 -12.95 17.72 -13.52
C ALA A 710 -13.72 17.97 -12.22
N VAL A 711 -14.31 16.89 -11.69
CA VAL A 711 -14.86 16.82 -10.33
C VAL A 711 -14.11 15.70 -9.59
N PHE A 712 -13.26 16.02 -8.61
CA PHE A 712 -12.67 15.04 -7.68
C PHE A 712 -13.77 14.44 -6.84
N GLU A 713 -13.71 13.12 -6.75
CA GLU A 713 -14.56 12.36 -5.84
C GLU A 713 -13.75 12.02 -4.59
N GLN A 714 -12.46 11.74 -4.76
CA GLN A 714 -11.64 11.23 -3.66
C GLN A 714 -10.13 11.40 -3.88
N ILE A 715 -9.41 11.63 -2.79
CA ILE A 715 -7.95 11.54 -2.70
C ILE A 715 -7.55 10.73 -1.47
N ILE A 716 -6.84 9.63 -1.68
CA ILE A 716 -6.26 8.79 -0.62
C ILE A 716 -4.76 9.03 -0.60
N ASP A 717 -4.23 9.53 0.51
CA ASP A 717 -2.79 9.82 0.64
C ASP A 717 -2.13 8.80 1.55
N PHE A 718 -1.20 8.01 1.01
CA PHE A 718 -0.48 6.99 1.77
C PHE A 718 0.79 7.55 2.43
N GLY A 719 1.15 8.81 2.19
CA GLY A 719 2.34 9.43 2.79
C GLY A 719 3.60 8.58 2.57
N HIS A 720 4.23 8.15 3.66
CA HIS A 720 5.43 7.30 3.66
C HIS A 720 5.15 5.79 3.72
N ALA A 721 3.90 5.35 3.57
CA ALA A 721 3.58 3.93 3.62
C ALA A 721 4.25 3.18 2.45
N PRO A 722 4.91 2.03 2.72
CA PRO A 722 5.63 1.27 1.70
C PRO A 722 4.65 0.44 0.86
N ILE A 723 3.85 1.09 0.02
CA ILE A 723 2.96 0.41 -0.93
C ILE A 723 3.76 -0.39 -1.96
N PHE A 724 4.93 0.12 -2.32
CA PHE A 724 5.86 -0.50 -3.26
C PHE A 724 7.14 -0.88 -2.52
N GLU A 725 7.38 -2.19 -2.32
CA GLU A 725 8.50 -2.70 -1.50
C GLU A 725 9.88 -2.17 -1.96
N ASP A 726 10.04 -1.98 -3.27
CA ASP A 726 11.30 -1.57 -3.88
C ASP A 726 11.42 -0.05 -4.15
N ALA A 727 10.47 0.76 -3.65
CA ALA A 727 10.39 2.18 -3.98
C ALA A 727 10.08 3.08 -2.76
N ASP A 728 11.03 3.97 -2.45
CA ASP A 728 10.83 5.08 -1.53
C ASP A 728 10.06 6.21 -2.25
N THR A 729 8.73 6.06 -2.29
CA THR A 729 7.79 6.96 -2.97
C THR A 729 6.70 7.42 -2.01
N PHE A 730 5.89 8.40 -2.44
CA PHE A 730 4.80 8.96 -1.65
C PHE A 730 3.47 8.75 -2.38
N PRO A 731 2.93 7.52 -2.42
CA PRO A 731 1.79 7.21 -3.26
C PRO A 731 0.50 7.89 -2.77
N CYS A 732 -0.36 8.26 -3.71
CA CYS A 732 -1.74 8.68 -3.49
C CYS A 732 -2.64 8.13 -4.60
N ILE A 733 -3.87 7.78 -4.25
CA ILE A 733 -4.93 7.45 -5.20
C ILE A 733 -5.80 8.69 -5.40
N VAL A 734 -6.11 9.00 -6.65
CA VAL A 734 -6.90 10.18 -7.01
C VAL A 734 -7.99 9.74 -7.97
N ALA A 735 -9.24 9.91 -7.56
CA ALA A 735 -10.42 9.65 -8.37
C ALA A 735 -11.08 10.96 -8.82
N VAL A 736 -11.23 11.13 -10.13
CA VAL A 736 -11.86 12.30 -10.76
C VAL A 736 -12.88 11.87 -11.79
N ARG A 737 -13.98 12.62 -11.87
CA ARG A 737 -15.05 12.43 -12.84
C ARG A 737 -15.08 13.55 -13.85
N LYS A 738 -15.36 13.21 -15.11
CA LYS A 738 -15.62 14.17 -16.19
C LYS A 738 -17.07 14.69 -16.08
N PRO A 739 -17.31 16.01 -16.07
CA PRO A 739 -18.66 16.57 -16.03
C PRO A 739 -19.53 16.14 -17.24
N ASN A 740 -20.86 16.01 -17.03
CA ASN A 740 -21.82 15.61 -18.09
C ASN A 740 -22.06 16.71 -19.14
N SER A 741 -21.77 17.98 -18.83
CA SER A 741 -21.85 19.09 -19.79
C SER A 741 -20.68 20.04 -19.57
N PHE A 742 -19.90 20.27 -20.63
CA PHE A 742 -19.08 21.45 -20.76
C PHE A 742 -19.86 22.46 -21.59
N SER A 743 -20.19 23.63 -21.04
CA SER A 743 -20.68 24.74 -21.85
C SER A 743 -19.55 25.21 -22.77
N SER A 744 -19.44 24.57 -23.93
CA SER A 744 -18.51 24.92 -24.99
C SER A 744 -19.15 25.99 -25.86
N THR A 745 -19.10 27.24 -25.41
CA THR A 745 -19.18 28.41 -26.29
C THR A 745 -18.26 29.50 -25.74
N SER A 746 -17.24 29.83 -26.52
CA SER A 746 -16.20 30.83 -26.20
C SER A 746 -16.71 32.28 -26.20
N GLU A 747 -18.01 32.51 -26.35
CA GLU A 747 -18.61 33.85 -26.40
C GLU A 747 -19.27 34.31 -25.09
N THR A 748 -19.42 33.42 -24.09
CA THR A 748 -20.05 33.75 -22.80
C THR A 748 -19.03 34.00 -21.68
N LYS A 749 -17.86 34.56 -22.01
CA LYS A 749 -16.85 34.98 -21.00
C LYS A 749 -17.24 36.23 -20.18
N LYS A 750 -18.51 36.68 -20.20
CA LYS A 750 -18.91 37.90 -19.50
C LYS A 750 -20.08 37.82 -18.54
N GLU A 751 -20.84 36.73 -18.45
CA GLU A 751 -21.98 36.68 -17.52
C GLU A 751 -22.18 35.28 -16.95
N ILE A 752 -21.29 34.86 -16.03
CA ILE A 752 -21.71 33.93 -14.98
C ILE A 752 -22.31 34.82 -13.89
N LYS A 753 -23.64 34.91 -13.84
CA LYS A 753 -24.35 35.58 -12.74
C LYS A 753 -24.05 34.83 -11.43
N GLU A 754 -23.53 35.55 -10.44
CA GLU A 754 -23.12 35.12 -9.10
C GLU A 754 -24.22 34.47 -8.21
N ASN A 755 -25.42 34.16 -8.72
CA ASN A 755 -26.56 33.78 -7.88
C ASN A 755 -27.24 32.44 -8.23
N GLN A 756 -26.53 31.49 -8.86
CA GLN A 756 -26.97 30.08 -8.83
C GLN A 756 -26.16 29.32 -7.78
N PRO A 757 -26.80 28.62 -6.81
CA PRO A 757 -26.09 27.80 -5.85
C PRO A 757 -25.37 26.68 -6.61
N GLN A 758 -24.05 26.78 -6.71
CA GLN A 758 -23.24 25.66 -7.19
C GLN A 758 -23.48 24.47 -6.25
N PRO A 759 -23.64 23.24 -6.77
CA PRO A 759 -23.73 22.07 -5.91
C PRO A 759 -22.51 22.07 -4.99
N LYS A 760 -22.76 21.91 -3.69
CA LYS A 760 -21.73 21.87 -2.64
C LYS A 760 -20.94 20.57 -2.82
N LEU A 761 -20.04 20.55 -3.81
CA LEU A 761 -19.19 19.41 -4.10
C LEU A 761 -18.14 19.33 -2.99
N SER A 762 -18.11 18.20 -2.29
CA SER A 762 -17.02 17.85 -1.38
C SER A 762 -16.15 16.77 -2.01
N VAL A 763 -14.90 16.74 -1.59
CA VAL A 763 -13.92 15.71 -1.97
C VAL A 763 -13.60 14.92 -0.72
N ILE A 764 -13.70 13.59 -0.81
CA ILE A 764 -13.31 12.72 0.31
C ILE A 764 -11.79 12.64 0.36
N ILE A 765 -11.21 13.03 1.48
CA ILE A 765 -9.78 12.91 1.75
C ILE A 765 -9.57 11.86 2.84
N CYS A 766 -8.63 10.95 2.61
CA CYS A 766 -8.24 9.98 3.62
C CYS A 766 -6.72 9.81 3.66
N PRO A 767 -6.02 10.33 4.67
CA PRO A 767 -4.64 9.95 4.94
C PRO A 767 -4.61 8.51 5.49
N VAL A 768 -3.73 7.67 4.97
CA VAL A 768 -3.54 6.28 5.41
C VAL A 768 -2.15 6.16 6.04
N PRO A 769 -2.04 5.94 7.36
CA PRO A 769 -0.76 5.88 8.04
C PRO A 769 -0.02 4.58 7.73
N ARG A 770 1.32 4.67 7.68
CA ARG A 770 2.23 3.57 7.36
C ARG A 770 2.02 2.31 8.21
N GLU A 771 1.71 2.50 9.49
CA GLU A 771 1.63 1.41 10.48
C GLU A 771 0.33 0.60 10.36
N GLU A 772 -0.74 1.21 9.81
CA GLU A 772 -2.05 0.58 9.70
C GLU A 772 -2.22 -0.20 8.39
N LEU A 773 -1.44 0.12 7.35
CA LEU A 773 -1.57 -0.44 6.02
C LEU A 773 -1.66 -1.99 5.99
N ALA A 774 -0.88 -2.67 6.84
CA ALA A 774 -0.85 -4.14 6.87
C ALA A 774 -2.13 -4.79 7.43
N ASN A 775 -2.96 -4.04 8.15
CA ASN A 775 -4.10 -4.55 8.90
C ASN A 775 -5.45 -3.94 8.46
N ILE A 776 -5.47 -3.13 7.39
CA ILE A 776 -6.69 -2.42 6.96
C ILE A 776 -7.29 -3.00 5.67
N ASN A 777 -8.62 -3.06 5.64
CA ASN A 777 -9.36 -3.04 4.39
C ASN A 777 -9.48 -1.59 3.93
N LEU A 778 -8.89 -1.25 2.77
CA LEU A 778 -8.80 0.14 2.32
C LEU A 778 -10.19 0.77 2.11
N THR A 779 -11.15 0.06 1.52
CA THR A 779 -12.52 0.56 1.31
C THR A 779 -13.18 0.96 2.63
N GLN A 780 -13.13 0.08 3.63
CA GLN A 780 -13.70 0.35 4.95
C GLN A 780 -12.96 1.45 5.68
N TYR A 781 -11.62 1.44 5.62
CA TYR A 781 -10.79 2.44 6.27
C TYR A 781 -11.15 3.85 5.80
N VAL A 782 -11.32 4.01 4.50
CA VAL A 782 -11.68 5.28 3.88
C VAL A 782 -13.10 5.71 4.24
N GLN A 783 -14.04 4.78 4.37
CA GLN A 783 -15.39 5.09 4.86
C GLN A 783 -15.41 5.56 6.32
N GLN A 784 -14.51 5.02 7.16
CA GLN A 784 -14.45 5.31 8.59
C GLN A 784 -13.62 6.56 8.92
N ASN A 785 -12.52 6.77 8.19
CA ASN A 785 -11.52 7.79 8.50
C ASN A 785 -11.44 8.90 7.45
N GLY A 786 -12.15 8.74 6.32
CA GLY A 786 -12.26 9.77 5.30
C GLY A 786 -13.10 10.96 5.79
N TYR A 787 -12.73 12.15 5.35
CA TYR A 787 -13.44 13.39 5.67
C TYR A 787 -13.62 14.26 4.43
N ASP A 788 -14.68 15.06 4.45
CA ASP A 788 -15.04 15.94 3.35
C ASP A 788 -14.25 17.25 3.39
N ILE A 789 -13.61 17.59 2.27
CA ILE A 789 -13.06 18.92 2.02
C ILE A 789 -13.90 19.64 0.95
N PRO A 790 -14.26 20.92 1.15
CA PRO A 790 -14.96 21.70 0.14
C PRO A 790 -14.18 21.80 -1.19
N TRP A 791 -14.88 21.63 -2.31
CA TRP A 791 -14.30 21.75 -3.66
C TRP A 791 -13.51 23.05 -3.88
N SER A 792 -13.94 24.14 -3.26
CA SER A 792 -13.32 25.46 -3.38
C SER A 792 -11.84 25.51 -2.96
N ARG A 793 -11.34 24.52 -2.21
CA ARG A 793 -9.92 24.40 -1.86
C ARG A 793 -9.05 23.85 -2.99
N PHE A 794 -9.62 23.19 -3.99
CA PHE A 794 -8.89 22.54 -5.08
C PHE A 794 -8.74 23.49 -6.27
N ASN A 795 -7.79 24.44 -6.17
CA ASN A 795 -7.48 25.44 -7.20
C ASN A 795 -6.04 25.27 -7.76
N GLY A 796 -5.47 26.24 -8.46
CA GLY A 796 -4.09 26.14 -8.99
C GLY A 796 -2.98 26.13 -7.91
N GLU A 797 -3.27 26.65 -6.71
CA GLU A 797 -2.31 26.72 -5.60
C GLU A 797 -2.03 25.35 -4.97
N ALA A 798 -1.07 25.28 -4.05
CA ALA A 798 -0.71 24.04 -3.37
C ALA A 798 -1.87 23.55 -2.48
N TRP A 799 -2.24 22.28 -2.62
CA TRP A 799 -3.35 21.71 -1.86
C TRP A 799 -2.91 21.24 -0.47
N SER A 800 -3.65 21.69 0.54
CA SER A 800 -3.62 21.13 1.88
C SER A 800 -4.68 20.04 1.96
N LEU A 801 -4.25 18.84 2.34
CA LEU A 801 -5.15 17.71 2.57
C LEU A 801 -5.65 17.65 4.02
N GLU A 802 -5.30 18.62 4.89
CA GLU A 802 -5.70 18.61 6.30
C GLU A 802 -7.20 18.90 6.47
N ILE A 803 -7.78 18.43 7.58
CA ILE A 803 -9.17 18.76 7.94
C ILE A 803 -9.38 20.28 8.03
N PRO A 804 -10.58 20.79 7.71
CA PRO A 804 -10.84 22.23 7.65
C PRO A 804 -10.40 23.03 8.88
N ASP A 805 -10.77 22.55 10.07
CA ASP A 805 -10.46 23.22 11.34
C ASP A 805 -8.95 23.31 11.60
N VAL A 806 -8.18 22.31 11.16
CA VAL A 806 -6.70 22.31 11.28
C VAL A 806 -6.08 23.31 10.34
N ASP A 807 -6.59 23.43 9.11
CA ASP A 807 -6.12 24.43 8.15
C ASP A 807 -6.40 25.85 8.64
N GLU A 808 -7.59 26.10 9.23
CA GLU A 808 -7.93 27.37 9.85
C GLU A 808 -6.99 27.70 11.03
N LEU A 809 -6.69 26.71 11.89
CA LEU A 809 -5.72 26.89 12.96
C LEU A 809 -4.31 27.18 12.44
N MET A 810 -3.87 26.50 11.36
CA MET A 810 -2.59 26.79 10.70
C MET A 810 -2.56 28.22 10.17
N GLN A 811 -3.64 28.71 9.53
CA GLN A 811 -3.73 30.09 9.04
C GLN A 811 -3.69 31.10 10.19
N LYS A 812 -4.39 30.83 11.30
CA LYS A 812 -4.35 31.65 12.50
C LYS A 812 -2.93 31.75 13.08
N ILE A 813 -2.21 30.63 13.19
CA ILE A 813 -0.80 30.62 13.64
C ILE A 813 0.07 31.49 12.73
N HIS A 814 -0.12 31.41 11.41
CA HIS A 814 0.61 32.26 10.46
C HIS A 814 0.27 33.75 10.60
N GLN A 815 -1.01 34.08 10.82
CA GLN A 815 -1.46 35.47 10.98
C GLN A 815 -1.04 36.09 12.32
N ALA A 816 -0.97 35.28 13.39
CA ALA A 816 -0.53 35.72 14.70
C ALA A 816 0.99 35.98 14.78
N GLY A 817 1.76 35.31 13.92
CA GLY A 817 3.22 35.38 13.93
C GLY A 817 3.82 36.34 12.89
N ILE A 818 5.03 36.81 13.18
CA ILE A 818 5.93 37.42 12.18
C ILE A 818 7.05 36.44 11.84
N ALA A 819 7.61 36.53 10.64
CA ALA A 819 8.64 35.59 10.18
C ALA A 819 9.86 35.59 11.14
N LEU A 820 10.39 34.42 11.50
CA LEU A 820 11.50 34.27 12.46
C LEU A 820 12.68 35.17 12.14
N LYS A 821 13.04 35.34 10.86
CA LYS A 821 14.12 36.24 10.45
C LYS A 821 13.85 37.70 10.82
N GLU A 822 12.62 38.15 10.65
CA GLU A 822 12.19 39.51 10.99
C GLU A 822 12.09 39.67 12.50
N PHE A 823 11.48 38.69 13.19
CA PHE A 823 11.38 38.64 14.65
C PHE A 823 12.77 38.69 15.32
N ALA A 824 13.68 37.81 14.89
CA ALA A 824 15.01 37.73 15.47
C ALA A 824 15.94 38.87 14.99
N GLY A 825 15.63 39.48 13.85
CA GLY A 825 16.50 40.43 13.14
C GLY A 825 17.72 39.79 12.47
N ILE A 826 17.77 38.45 12.42
CA ILE A 826 18.87 37.68 11.85
C ILE A 826 18.36 36.33 11.33
N LYS A 827 18.98 35.82 10.27
CA LYS A 827 18.63 34.50 9.70
C LYS A 827 19.43 33.36 10.35
N PRO A 828 18.98 32.10 10.22
CA PRO A 828 19.81 30.94 10.53
C PRO A 828 21.01 30.80 9.59
N TYR A 829 22.12 30.29 10.10
CA TYR A 829 23.36 30.00 9.36
C TYR A 829 23.72 28.53 9.47
N TRP A 830 24.34 27.99 8.42
CA TRP A 830 24.70 26.58 8.38
C TRP A 830 26.00 26.30 9.14
N GLY A 831 26.13 25.10 9.72
CA GLY A 831 27.37 24.63 10.32
C GLY A 831 28.49 24.36 9.31
N ILE A 832 29.61 23.88 9.81
CA ILE A 832 30.87 23.74 9.07
C ILE A 832 30.90 22.41 8.29
N LEU A 833 31.24 22.49 7.00
CA LEU A 833 31.59 21.33 6.17
C LEU A 833 33.11 21.23 6.05
N THR A 834 33.70 20.19 6.63
CA THR A 834 35.15 20.04 6.76
C THR A 834 35.85 19.60 5.46
N GLY A 835 35.18 18.77 4.66
CA GLY A 835 35.74 18.12 3.46
C GLY A 835 36.67 16.93 3.74
N LEU A 836 37.00 16.62 5.00
CA LEU A 836 37.65 15.38 5.47
C LEU A 836 37.58 15.37 7.01
N ASN A 837 36.67 14.57 7.58
CA ASN A 837 36.42 14.60 9.03
C ASN A 837 37.61 14.04 9.82
N GLU A 838 38.26 13.01 9.31
CA GLU A 838 39.38 12.28 9.93
C GLU A 838 40.59 13.17 10.20
N ALA A 839 40.79 14.21 9.38
CA ALA A 839 41.89 15.15 9.53
C ALA A 839 41.58 16.33 10.45
N PHE A 840 40.31 16.71 10.60
CA PHE A 840 39.94 17.93 11.33
C PHE A 840 39.22 17.68 12.64
N LEU A 841 38.60 16.52 12.84
CA LEU A 841 37.90 16.17 14.07
C LEU A 841 38.81 15.28 14.94
N ILE A 842 39.17 15.78 16.11
CA ILE A 842 40.12 15.13 17.01
C ILE A 842 39.50 14.88 18.39
N ASN A 843 39.96 13.82 19.04
CA ASN A 843 39.58 13.53 20.43
C ASN A 843 40.43 14.35 21.41
N GLU A 844 40.06 14.28 22.69
CA GLU A 844 40.74 15.00 23.77
C GLU A 844 42.22 14.63 23.94
N ALA A 845 42.58 13.35 23.74
CA ALA A 845 43.98 12.90 23.85
C ALA A 845 44.87 13.51 22.75
N THR A 846 44.41 13.51 21.51
CA THR A 846 45.11 14.14 20.38
C THR A 846 45.22 15.65 20.58
N LYS A 847 44.14 16.31 21.02
CA LYS A 847 44.15 17.74 21.36
C LYS A 847 45.22 18.06 22.41
N ASN A 848 45.26 17.31 23.51
CA ASN A 848 46.24 17.52 24.58
C ASN A 848 47.67 17.31 24.08
N SER A 849 47.92 16.27 23.27
CA SER A 849 49.24 16.01 22.69
C SER A 849 49.71 17.14 21.76
N LEU A 850 48.82 17.68 20.92
CA LEU A 850 49.14 18.76 19.99
C LEU A 850 49.46 20.06 20.74
N ILE A 851 48.66 20.42 21.75
CA ILE A 851 48.88 21.61 22.58
C ILE A 851 50.15 21.48 23.42
N GLN A 852 50.45 20.28 23.93
CA GLN A 852 51.69 20.04 24.68
C GLN A 852 52.93 20.22 23.80
N SER A 853 52.86 19.81 22.53
CA SER A 853 53.95 19.96 21.57
C SER A 853 54.10 21.39 21.06
N ASP A 854 52.99 22.12 20.91
CA ASP A 854 52.97 23.53 20.51
C ASP A 854 51.77 24.24 21.16
N PRO A 855 52.00 25.03 22.22
CA PRO A 855 50.92 25.73 22.93
C PRO A 855 50.05 26.64 22.06
N LYS A 856 50.59 27.17 20.95
CA LYS A 856 49.79 28.00 20.02
C LYS A 856 48.68 27.23 19.31
N SER A 857 48.80 25.91 19.22
CA SER A 857 47.75 25.03 18.68
C SER A 857 46.38 25.26 19.34
N ALA A 858 46.36 25.70 20.60
CA ALA A 858 45.12 26.02 21.32
C ALA A 858 44.29 27.13 20.66
N GLU A 859 44.91 28.05 19.91
CA GLU A 859 44.20 29.15 19.22
C GLU A 859 43.30 28.63 18.09
N VAL A 860 43.72 27.54 17.42
CA VAL A 860 43.05 26.96 16.25
C VAL A 860 42.31 25.67 16.57
N ILE A 861 42.40 25.14 17.79
CA ILE A 861 41.59 24.00 18.22
C ILE A 861 40.38 24.50 18.99
N LYS A 862 39.17 24.24 18.46
CA LYS A 862 37.90 24.73 19.02
C LYS A 862 36.99 23.56 19.38
N PRO A 863 36.14 23.68 20.41
CA PRO A 863 35.22 22.62 20.77
C PRO A 863 34.12 22.48 19.71
N TYR A 864 33.66 21.25 19.48
CA TYR A 864 32.82 20.90 18.32
C TYR A 864 31.64 20.00 18.69
N LEU A 865 30.48 20.28 18.08
CA LEU A 865 29.24 19.52 18.19
C LEU A 865 28.80 18.96 16.83
N ARG A 866 28.26 17.75 16.84
CA ARG A 866 27.58 17.10 15.70
C ARG A 866 26.08 17.18 15.89
N GLY A 867 25.32 16.90 14.82
CA GLY A 867 23.85 16.81 14.88
C GLY A 867 23.33 15.99 16.05
N GLN A 868 23.84 14.77 16.27
CA GLN A 868 23.40 13.88 17.36
C GLN A 868 23.63 14.43 18.78
N ASP A 869 24.55 15.39 18.93
CA ASP A 869 24.93 16.00 20.20
C ASP A 869 23.93 17.13 20.59
N ILE A 870 23.10 17.60 19.65
CA ILE A 870 22.08 18.62 19.89
C ILE A 870 20.83 17.97 20.50
N LYS A 871 20.43 18.38 21.71
CA LYS A 871 19.20 17.90 22.36
C LYS A 871 18.22 19.05 22.59
N ARG A 872 17.08 18.76 23.22
CA ARG A 872 16.11 19.76 23.67
C ARG A 872 16.73 20.56 24.83
N TRP A 873 16.56 21.87 24.81
CA TRP A 873 17.06 22.84 25.81
C TRP A 873 18.58 23.03 25.86
N HIS A 874 19.37 21.94 25.97
CA HIS A 874 20.82 22.00 26.12
C HIS A 874 21.54 20.88 25.34
N SER A 875 22.64 21.23 24.68
CA SER A 875 23.46 20.29 23.88
C SER A 875 24.51 19.57 24.70
N GLU A 876 24.77 18.31 24.36
CA GLU A 876 25.69 17.46 25.12
C GLU A 876 27.05 17.34 24.42
N TRP A 877 28.03 18.10 24.90
CA TRP A 877 29.37 18.07 24.31
C TRP A 877 30.14 16.80 24.72
N GLN A 878 30.56 16.03 23.72
CA GLN A 878 31.22 14.72 23.86
C GLN A 878 32.76 14.81 23.84
N ASN A 879 33.33 15.89 24.38
CA ASN A 879 34.78 16.18 24.34
C ASN A 879 35.41 16.07 22.94
N LEU A 880 34.63 16.40 21.91
CA LEU A 880 35.06 16.41 20.52
C LEU A 880 35.57 17.81 20.15
N TRP A 881 36.69 17.85 19.42
CA TRP A 881 37.37 19.08 19.06
C TRP A 881 37.60 19.15 17.55
N MET A 882 37.65 20.37 17.03
CA MET A 882 37.95 20.66 15.64
C MET A 882 39.26 21.44 15.52
N ILE A 883 40.16 21.01 14.64
CA ILE A 883 41.24 21.83 14.11
C ILE A 883 40.62 22.81 13.11
N PHE A 884 40.38 24.04 13.53
CA PHE A 884 39.72 25.09 12.77
C PHE A 884 40.72 25.85 11.87
N ALA A 885 41.36 25.12 10.96
CA ALA A 885 42.25 25.69 9.94
C ALA A 885 41.42 26.35 8.83
N ARG A 886 40.79 27.49 9.11
CA ARG A 886 40.00 28.24 8.10
C ARG A 886 40.89 29.03 7.15
N ARG A 887 40.27 29.58 6.10
CA ARG A 887 40.94 30.52 5.19
C ARG A 887 41.56 31.69 5.95
N GLY A 888 42.80 32.02 5.58
CA GLY A 888 43.58 33.11 6.17
C GLY A 888 44.34 32.73 7.45
N ILE A 889 44.36 31.45 7.83
CA ILE A 889 45.30 30.94 8.84
C ILE A 889 46.65 30.69 8.18
N GLU A 890 47.72 31.25 8.74
CA GLU A 890 49.09 30.95 8.32
C GLU A 890 49.60 29.72 9.08
N ILE A 891 49.52 28.54 8.43
CA ILE A 891 49.81 27.24 9.06
C ILE A 891 51.23 27.12 9.61
N ASP A 892 52.17 27.91 9.09
CA ASP A 892 53.57 27.91 9.54
C ASP A 892 53.73 28.48 10.96
N ASN A 893 52.75 29.23 11.45
CA ASN A 893 52.68 29.67 12.84
C ASN A 893 52.26 28.55 13.83
N TYR A 894 51.80 27.40 13.31
CA TYR A 894 51.27 26.27 14.06
C TYR A 894 51.95 24.94 13.64
N PRO A 895 53.26 24.77 13.89
CA PRO A 895 54.04 23.63 13.40
C PRO A 895 53.48 22.26 13.80
N ALA A 896 52.93 22.09 15.02
CA ALA A 896 52.34 20.81 15.43
C ALA A 896 51.08 20.47 14.61
N ILE A 897 50.23 21.45 14.36
CA ILE A 897 49.03 21.30 13.51
C ILE A 897 49.43 20.99 12.08
N LYS A 898 50.42 21.71 11.53
CA LYS A 898 50.95 21.47 10.19
C LYS A 898 51.44 20.02 10.04
N PHE A 899 52.23 19.55 11.01
CA PHE A 899 52.77 18.19 11.02
C PHE A 899 51.66 17.15 11.06
N TYR A 900 50.66 17.35 11.92
CA TYR A 900 49.49 16.48 12.02
C TYR A 900 48.69 16.41 10.71
N LEU A 901 48.30 17.55 10.15
CA LEU A 901 47.52 17.59 8.90
C LEU A 901 48.29 17.02 7.71
N ASN A 902 49.63 17.12 7.70
CA ASN A 902 50.46 16.59 6.63
C ASN A 902 50.35 15.06 6.47
N GLN A 903 49.95 14.33 7.54
CA GLN A 903 49.67 12.89 7.45
C GLN A 903 48.50 12.58 6.50
N TYR A 904 47.60 13.55 6.30
CA TYR A 904 46.44 13.47 5.41
C TYR A 904 46.65 14.20 4.08
N ARG A 905 47.89 14.64 3.78
CA ARG A 905 48.19 15.57 2.68
C ARG A 905 47.56 15.17 1.35
N LYS A 906 47.70 13.91 0.97
CA LYS A 906 47.16 13.38 -0.30
C LYS A 906 45.65 13.57 -0.42
N GLN A 907 44.91 13.32 0.66
CA GLN A 907 43.45 13.43 0.68
C GLN A 907 42.99 14.89 0.78
N LEU A 908 43.81 15.75 1.39
CA LEU A 908 43.53 17.16 1.59
C LEU A 908 43.83 18.03 0.35
N GLU A 909 44.63 17.53 -0.58
CA GLU A 909 45.05 18.28 -1.77
C GLU A 909 43.85 18.64 -2.67
N PRO A 910 43.63 19.93 -3.00
CA PRO A 910 42.61 20.33 -3.95
C PRO A 910 42.97 19.85 -5.35
N ARG A 911 41.99 19.30 -6.07
CA ARG A 911 42.16 18.90 -7.46
C ARG A 911 42.47 20.11 -8.35
N PRO A 912 43.42 20.03 -9.29
CA PRO A 912 43.64 21.07 -10.27
C PRO A 912 42.38 21.31 -11.12
N LYS A 913 42.08 22.57 -11.45
CA LYS A 913 40.89 22.93 -12.27
C LYS A 913 40.88 22.28 -13.66
N GLN A 914 42.05 21.95 -14.20
CA GLN A 914 42.23 21.35 -15.53
C GLN A 914 42.21 19.81 -15.51
N TRP A 915 42.05 19.18 -14.34
CA TRP A 915 42.04 17.72 -14.20
C TRP A 915 40.75 17.12 -14.76
N ASN A 916 40.87 16.14 -15.64
CA ASN A 916 39.74 15.43 -16.24
C ASN A 916 39.71 13.98 -15.75
N GLU A 917 38.72 13.61 -14.95
CA GLU A 917 38.61 12.26 -14.36
C GLU A 917 38.46 11.13 -15.39
N THR A 918 37.90 11.42 -16.57
CA THR A 918 37.81 10.42 -17.67
C THR A 918 39.13 10.19 -18.40
N ARG A 919 40.06 11.16 -18.37
CA ARG A 919 41.37 11.08 -19.05
C ARG A 919 42.52 10.77 -18.09
N ASP A 920 42.52 11.43 -16.93
CA ASP A 920 43.66 11.52 -16.01
C ASP A 920 43.51 10.59 -14.79
N GLY A 921 42.35 9.93 -14.64
CA GLY A 921 42.04 9.05 -13.51
C GLY A 921 41.54 9.80 -12.27
N ASP A 922 41.32 9.05 -11.18
CA ASP A 922 40.85 9.59 -9.90
C ASP A 922 41.98 10.35 -9.17
N TRP A 923 41.68 11.58 -8.75
CA TRP A 923 42.60 12.45 -8.00
C TRP A 923 42.82 11.95 -6.56
N GLY A 924 41.81 11.30 -5.96
CA GLY A 924 41.87 10.81 -4.58
C GLY A 924 41.95 11.88 -3.48
N GLY A 925 41.93 13.16 -3.85
CA GLY A 925 41.91 14.34 -2.95
C GLY A 925 40.58 15.10 -2.99
N ARG A 926 40.60 16.41 -2.69
CA ARG A 926 39.39 17.24 -2.61
C ARG A 926 39.01 17.88 -3.95
N LYS A 927 37.77 18.40 -4.03
CA LYS A 927 37.25 19.13 -5.20
C LYS A 927 38.14 20.36 -5.55
N PRO A 928 38.14 20.84 -6.81
CA PRO A 928 38.90 22.05 -7.14
C PRO A 928 38.39 23.26 -6.37
N GLY A 929 39.31 24.09 -5.86
CA GLY A 929 38.97 25.33 -5.14
C GLY A 929 40.18 26.21 -4.86
N ASN A 930 39.93 27.42 -4.37
CA ASN A 930 40.96 28.43 -4.10
C ASN A 930 41.48 28.37 -2.64
N TYR A 931 41.29 27.25 -1.93
CA TYR A 931 41.76 27.05 -0.55
C TYR A 931 43.10 26.31 -0.55
N LYS A 932 43.94 26.58 0.46
CA LYS A 932 45.19 25.86 0.66
C LYS A 932 44.87 24.44 1.16
N TRP A 933 45.71 23.46 0.86
CA TRP A 933 45.45 22.04 1.20
C TRP A 933 45.09 21.80 2.68
N TYR A 934 45.73 22.53 3.60
CA TYR A 934 45.48 22.40 5.05
C TYR A 934 44.21 23.11 5.52
N GLU A 935 43.57 23.91 4.67
CA GLU A 935 42.40 24.69 5.03
C GLU A 935 41.12 23.84 4.94
N ILE A 936 40.11 24.23 5.72
CA ILE A 936 38.75 23.75 5.53
C ILE A 936 38.28 24.14 4.12
N GLN A 937 37.70 23.16 3.43
CA GLN A 937 37.39 23.24 2.00
C GLN A 937 36.45 24.40 1.65
N ASP A 938 35.33 24.52 2.38
CA ASP A 938 34.31 25.52 2.12
C ASP A 938 34.52 26.76 3.02
N THR A 939 34.23 27.95 2.48
CA THR A 939 34.47 29.22 3.20
C THR A 939 33.40 29.45 4.25
N ILE A 940 33.78 29.95 5.41
CA ILE A 940 32.87 30.26 6.51
C ILE A 940 33.11 31.73 6.93
N ASP A 941 32.58 32.66 6.14
CA ASP A 941 32.80 34.10 6.37
C ASP A 941 32.12 34.63 7.64
N TYR A 942 31.15 33.89 8.17
CA TYR A 942 30.36 34.22 9.36
C TYR A 942 30.84 33.48 10.62
N TRP A 943 32.07 32.97 10.65
CA TRP A 943 32.56 32.11 11.75
C TRP A 943 32.52 32.79 13.13
N GLN A 944 32.64 34.13 13.21
CA GLN A 944 32.54 34.88 14.46
C GLN A 944 31.15 34.78 15.10
N LEU A 945 30.11 34.45 14.31
CA LEU A 945 28.76 34.24 14.84
C LEU A 945 28.67 32.98 15.70
N PHE A 946 29.57 32.00 15.53
CA PHE A 946 29.64 30.85 16.42
C PHE A 946 30.13 31.22 17.81
N GLU A 947 30.85 32.33 18.01
CA GLU A 947 31.33 32.75 19.33
C GLU A 947 30.27 33.48 20.16
N LYS A 948 29.19 33.96 19.51
CA LYS A 948 28.08 34.63 20.17
C LYS A 948 27.13 33.62 20.83
N PRO A 949 26.39 34.04 21.88
CA PRO A 949 25.22 33.30 22.34
C PRO A 949 24.26 33.04 21.17
N LYS A 950 23.78 31.80 21.07
CA LYS A 950 23.02 31.34 19.90
C LYS A 950 22.12 30.18 20.23
N ILE A 951 21.03 30.06 19.47
CA ILE A 951 20.20 28.86 19.42
C ILE A 951 20.74 27.95 18.33
N ILE A 952 20.83 26.65 18.60
CA ILE A 952 21.33 25.65 17.65
C ILE A 952 20.34 24.50 17.49
N TYR A 953 20.24 23.98 16.26
CA TYR A 953 19.25 22.95 15.94
C TYR A 953 19.67 22.05 14.79
N GLN A 954 19.17 20.82 14.78
CA GLN A 954 19.50 19.81 13.75
C GLN A 954 18.71 20.03 12.46
N GLU A 955 19.31 19.71 11.30
CA GLU A 955 18.63 19.64 9.99
C GLU A 955 17.73 18.40 9.84
N ILE A 956 17.93 17.38 10.67
CA ILE A 956 17.14 16.14 10.64
C ILE A 956 16.54 15.95 12.03
N GLN A 957 15.22 16.12 12.18
CA GLN A 957 14.56 16.10 13.49
C GLN A 957 13.50 15.02 13.58
N PHE A 958 13.71 14.08 14.51
CA PHE A 958 12.67 13.13 14.94
C PHE A 958 11.84 13.69 16.10
N HIS A 959 12.42 14.59 16.89
CA HIS A 959 11.80 15.28 18.02
C HIS A 959 12.31 16.74 18.02
N PRO A 960 11.62 17.68 18.69
CA PRO A 960 12.13 19.03 18.90
C PRO A 960 13.55 18.99 19.50
N SER A 961 14.52 19.49 18.75
CA SER A 961 15.95 19.40 19.10
C SER A 961 16.60 20.76 18.95
N TYR A 962 16.13 21.71 19.76
CA TYR A 962 16.61 23.09 19.81
C TYR A 962 17.28 23.34 21.16
N SER A 963 18.53 23.78 21.13
CA SER A 963 19.36 24.06 22.30
C SER A 963 19.83 25.50 22.31
N TYR A 964 20.14 26.01 23.51
CA TYR A 964 20.83 27.29 23.68
C TYR A 964 22.31 27.05 23.99
N ASP A 965 23.19 27.76 23.28
CA ASP A 965 24.64 27.68 23.46
C ASP A 965 25.27 29.05 23.74
N THR A 966 26.03 29.11 24.82
CA THR A 966 26.86 30.24 25.24
C THR A 966 28.35 29.91 25.27
N ASN A 967 28.75 28.69 24.90
CA ASN A 967 30.13 28.21 25.02
C ASN A 967 30.96 28.37 23.74
N GLY A 968 30.36 28.91 22.68
CA GLY A 968 31.07 29.17 21.43
C GLY A 968 31.33 27.91 20.59
N TYR A 969 30.51 26.86 20.72
CA TYR A 969 30.73 25.60 20.00
C TYR A 969 30.65 25.79 18.49
N LEU A 970 31.62 25.20 17.78
CA LEU A 970 31.51 24.97 16.33
C LEU A 970 30.59 23.77 16.08
N THR A 971 29.89 23.76 14.95
CA THR A 971 28.95 22.69 14.62
C THR A 971 29.15 22.14 13.21
N ASN A 972 28.69 20.93 12.93
CA ASN A 972 28.77 20.34 11.60
C ASN A 972 27.69 20.90 10.65
N ASN A 973 27.84 20.67 9.34
CA ASN A 973 26.87 21.03 8.31
C ASN A 973 25.52 20.26 8.38
N LYS A 974 25.18 19.63 9.50
CA LYS A 974 23.84 19.11 9.79
C LYS A 974 23.19 19.81 10.97
N VAL A 975 23.80 20.91 11.42
CA VAL A 975 23.32 21.79 12.47
C VAL A 975 23.27 23.21 11.92
N PHE A 976 22.20 23.92 12.22
CA PHE A 976 22.06 25.35 11.97
C PHE A 976 22.23 26.12 13.28
N ILE A 977 22.69 27.35 13.16
CA ILE A 977 22.80 28.30 14.26
C ILE A 977 21.93 29.53 13.98
N LEU A 978 21.23 30.02 15.00
CA LEU A 978 20.56 31.31 15.01
C LEU A 978 21.28 32.17 16.06
N PRO A 979 22.15 33.11 15.65
CA PRO A 979 22.98 33.93 16.55
C PRO A 979 22.18 35.01 17.28
N LYS A 980 21.27 34.57 18.15
CA LYS A 980 20.35 35.39 18.92
C LYS A 980 20.29 34.88 20.35
N ASP A 981 20.36 35.82 21.28
CA ASP A 981 20.13 35.60 22.71
C ASP A 981 18.68 35.92 23.06
N ASP A 982 17.78 34.97 22.81
CA ASP A 982 16.35 35.12 23.12
C ASP A 982 15.74 33.78 23.54
N LEU A 983 15.52 33.61 24.84
CA LEU A 983 14.95 32.38 25.42
C LEU A 983 13.47 32.19 25.04
N TYR A 984 12.75 33.25 24.64
CA TYR A 984 11.39 33.10 24.14
C TYR A 984 11.36 32.35 22.81
N ILE A 985 12.29 32.63 21.89
CA ILE A 985 12.41 31.88 20.64
C ILE A 985 12.68 30.40 20.95
N LEU A 986 13.55 30.10 21.91
CA LEU A 986 13.83 28.73 22.31
C LEU A 986 12.59 28.02 22.91
N ALA A 987 11.78 28.73 23.69
CA ALA A 987 10.51 28.21 24.21
C ALA A 987 9.55 27.85 23.07
N VAL A 988 9.36 28.76 22.12
CA VAL A 988 8.48 28.58 20.97
C VAL A 988 8.93 27.37 20.14
N LEU A 989 10.21 27.28 19.78
CA LEU A 989 10.75 26.18 18.97
C LEU A 989 10.64 24.80 19.62
N ASN A 990 10.66 24.73 20.95
CA ASN A 990 10.53 23.48 21.71
C ASN A 990 9.08 23.18 22.16
N SER A 991 8.11 24.03 21.80
CA SER A 991 6.71 23.90 22.24
C SER A 991 5.93 22.82 21.47
N PRO A 992 4.89 22.22 22.09
CA PRO A 992 3.93 21.36 21.40
C PRO A 992 3.31 22.00 20.16
N LEU A 993 2.93 23.28 20.25
CA LEU A 993 2.28 24.01 19.17
C LEU A 993 3.16 24.11 17.92
N ILE A 994 4.44 24.46 18.10
CA ILE A 994 5.35 24.58 16.95
C ILE A 994 5.77 23.23 16.42
N TRP A 995 5.84 22.18 17.24
CA TRP A 995 6.02 20.83 16.71
C TRP A 995 4.82 20.40 15.84
N TRP A 996 3.60 20.63 16.33
CA TRP A 996 2.36 20.36 15.60
C TRP A 996 2.28 21.14 14.28
N HIS A 997 2.69 22.41 14.28
CA HIS A 997 2.80 23.24 13.08
C HIS A 997 3.88 22.72 12.12
N ASN A 998 5.09 22.48 12.63
CA ASN A 998 6.25 22.08 11.82
C ASN A 998 6.05 20.72 11.19
N TRP A 999 5.29 19.82 11.81
CA TRP A 999 4.88 18.57 11.17
C TRP A 999 4.12 18.79 9.86
N ARG A 1000 3.36 19.88 9.74
CA ARG A 1000 2.57 20.20 8.52
C ARG A 1000 3.31 21.14 7.57
N TYR A 1001 4.22 21.95 8.11
CA TYR A 1001 4.95 22.97 7.37
C TYR A 1001 6.28 22.49 6.80
N LEU A 1002 7.05 21.68 7.55
CA LEU A 1002 8.38 21.23 7.15
C LEU A 1002 8.32 19.99 6.25
N PRO A 1003 9.23 19.85 5.27
CA PRO A 1003 9.35 18.63 4.49
C PRO A 1003 9.69 17.41 5.34
N HIS A 1004 9.00 16.31 5.05
CA HIS A 1004 9.27 15.01 5.64
C HIS A 1004 10.36 14.28 4.86
N MET A 1005 11.30 13.70 5.60
CA MET A 1005 12.37 12.84 5.10
C MET A 1005 12.06 11.38 5.45
N LYS A 1006 13.00 10.47 5.17
CA LYS A 1006 12.89 9.07 5.53
C LYS A 1006 12.50 8.89 7.01
N ASP A 1007 11.57 7.98 7.27
CA ASP A 1007 11.07 7.63 8.61
C ASP A 1007 10.40 8.81 9.37
N ASP A 1008 9.74 9.69 8.60
CA ASP A 1008 8.99 10.88 9.05
C ASP A 1008 9.85 11.87 9.85
N ALA A 1009 11.13 12.01 9.50
CA ALA A 1009 11.99 13.04 10.08
C ALA A 1009 11.74 14.40 9.41
N LEU A 1010 11.62 15.47 10.19
CA LEU A 1010 11.40 16.82 9.66
C LEU A 1010 12.71 17.48 9.25
N ASN A 1011 12.67 18.28 8.17
CA ASN A 1011 13.80 19.06 7.68
C ASN A 1011 13.60 20.58 7.89
N PRO A 1012 14.06 21.15 9.02
CA PRO A 1012 14.05 22.60 9.27
C PRO A 1012 15.20 23.33 8.54
N ALA A 1013 15.32 23.18 7.22
CA ALA A 1013 16.34 23.91 6.46
C ALA A 1013 16.25 25.43 6.71
N GLY A 1014 17.40 26.12 6.73
CA GLY A 1014 17.47 27.54 7.10
C GLY A 1014 16.45 28.43 6.39
N TYR A 1015 16.24 28.27 5.08
CA TYR A 1015 15.30 29.09 4.31
C TYR A 1015 13.82 28.85 4.66
N LEU A 1016 13.48 27.66 5.19
CA LEU A 1016 12.14 27.36 5.71
C LEU A 1016 11.96 27.99 7.09
N MET A 1017 12.98 27.87 7.93
CA MET A 1017 13.00 28.44 9.28
C MET A 1017 12.99 29.97 9.24
N GLU A 1018 13.60 30.62 8.24
CA GLU A 1018 13.52 32.07 8.05
C GLU A 1018 12.07 32.59 8.02
N LYS A 1019 11.14 31.78 7.50
CA LYS A 1019 9.72 32.11 7.33
C LYS A 1019 8.80 31.58 8.43
N LEU A 1020 9.35 30.86 9.42
CA LEU A 1020 8.55 30.28 10.50
C LEU A 1020 7.83 31.40 11.27
N PRO A 1021 6.49 31.38 11.42
CA PRO A 1021 5.77 32.40 12.17
C PRO A 1021 6.10 32.31 13.67
N ILE A 1022 6.50 33.45 14.26
CA ILE A 1022 6.75 33.62 15.69
C ILE A 1022 5.81 34.70 16.22
N ALA A 1023 4.86 34.32 17.07
CA ALA A 1023 3.97 35.27 17.72
C ALA A 1023 4.75 36.19 18.69
N PRO A 1024 4.52 37.51 18.68
CA PRO A 1024 5.10 38.41 19.67
C PRO A 1024 4.50 38.14 21.06
N PRO A 1025 5.31 37.91 22.11
CA PRO A 1025 4.79 37.79 23.47
C PRO A 1025 4.45 39.17 24.05
N THR A 1026 3.53 39.22 25.01
CA THR A 1026 3.40 40.38 25.91
C THR A 1026 4.58 40.41 26.89
N ASP A 1027 4.79 41.56 27.53
CA ASP A 1027 5.85 41.72 28.52
C ASP A 1027 5.68 40.76 29.71
N GLU A 1028 4.45 40.49 30.13
CA GLU A 1028 4.13 39.53 31.19
C GLU A 1028 4.47 38.10 30.79
N ILE A 1029 4.10 37.69 29.56
CA ILE A 1029 4.42 36.35 29.04
C ILE A 1029 5.94 36.18 28.98
N ARG A 1030 6.66 37.17 28.45
CA ARG A 1030 8.12 37.11 28.34
C ARG A 1030 8.78 37.01 29.71
N ALA A 1031 8.34 37.82 30.68
CA ALA A 1031 8.86 37.81 32.05
C ALA A 1031 8.66 36.46 32.76
N GLU A 1032 7.61 35.70 32.42
CA GLU A 1032 7.37 34.35 32.96
C GLU A 1032 8.14 33.26 32.19
N VAL A 1033 8.25 33.36 30.86
CA VAL A 1033 8.92 32.36 30.00
C VAL A 1033 10.42 32.25 30.30
N GLU A 1034 11.12 33.37 30.43
CA GLU A 1034 12.59 33.39 30.59
C GLU A 1034 13.12 32.59 31.80
N PRO A 1035 12.59 32.74 33.02
CA PRO A 1035 13.03 31.94 34.16
C PRO A 1035 12.66 30.45 34.01
N ILE A 1036 11.52 30.12 33.40
CA ILE A 1036 11.11 28.74 33.12
C ILE A 1036 12.12 28.06 32.18
N VAL A 1037 12.43 28.69 31.05
CA VAL A 1037 13.39 28.16 30.07
C VAL A 1037 14.78 28.03 30.68
N SER A 1038 15.22 29.04 31.44
CA SER A 1038 16.49 28.98 32.16
C SER A 1038 16.57 27.77 33.11
N ARG A 1039 15.49 27.49 33.85
CA ARG A 1039 15.40 26.34 34.74
C ARG A 1039 15.39 25.01 33.98
N LEU A 1040 14.71 24.93 32.83
CA LEU A 1040 14.71 23.74 31.97
C LEU A 1040 16.11 23.43 31.41
N ILE A 1041 16.85 24.46 30.97
CA ILE A 1041 18.25 24.33 30.56
C ILE A 1041 19.10 23.79 31.72
N GLU A 1042 18.95 24.36 32.93
CA GLU A 1042 19.68 23.93 34.12
C GLU A 1042 19.38 22.46 34.49
N ILE A 1043 18.10 22.07 34.56
CA ILE A 1043 17.68 20.70 34.85
C ILE A 1043 18.29 19.73 33.83
N THR A 1044 18.24 20.08 32.55
CA THR A 1044 18.77 19.25 31.46
C THR A 1044 20.28 19.07 31.63
N LYS A 1045 21.00 20.16 31.94
CA LYS A 1045 22.45 20.18 32.14
C LYS A 1045 22.88 19.32 33.33
N ILE A 1046 22.19 19.45 34.47
CA ILE A 1046 22.44 18.66 35.67
C ILE A 1046 22.19 17.17 35.40
N ASN A 1047 21.04 16.84 34.80
CA ASN A 1047 20.71 15.45 34.51
C ASN A 1047 21.71 14.82 33.52
N GLN A 1048 22.08 15.52 32.44
CA GLN A 1048 23.10 15.04 31.50
C GLN A 1048 24.44 14.77 32.21
N ALA A 1049 24.89 15.66 33.09
CA ALA A 1049 26.11 15.47 33.86
C ALA A 1049 26.01 14.23 34.77
N THR A 1050 24.93 14.09 35.55
CA THR A 1050 24.73 12.94 36.43
C THR A 1050 24.65 11.62 35.65
N HIS A 1051 23.94 11.60 34.52
CA HIS A 1051 23.87 10.42 33.66
C HIS A 1051 25.26 10.02 33.18
N ARG A 1052 26.03 10.96 32.62
CA ARG A 1052 27.40 10.70 32.17
C ARG A 1052 28.28 10.11 33.28
N ASP A 1053 28.23 10.69 34.48
CA ASP A 1053 29.07 10.25 35.60
C ASP A 1053 28.72 8.81 36.04
N VAL A 1054 27.42 8.49 36.16
CA VAL A 1054 26.95 7.13 36.50
C VAL A 1054 27.30 6.13 35.40
N LEU A 1055 27.08 6.49 34.14
CA LEU A 1055 27.37 5.62 32.99
C LEU A 1055 28.87 5.36 32.84
N GLN A 1056 29.71 6.39 33.01
CA GLN A 1056 31.16 6.24 32.99
C GLN A 1056 31.64 5.36 34.16
N TRP A 1057 31.09 5.57 35.36
CA TRP A 1057 31.37 4.69 36.51
C TRP A 1057 31.02 3.23 36.22
N LEU A 1058 29.84 2.97 35.63
CA LEU A 1058 29.43 1.62 35.23
C LEU A 1058 30.40 0.99 34.23
N GLN A 1059 30.78 1.72 33.17
CA GLN A 1059 31.70 1.22 32.15
C GLN A 1059 33.08 0.92 32.71
N LEU A 1060 33.64 1.80 33.55
CA LEU A 1060 34.96 1.62 34.16
C LEU A 1060 34.96 0.49 35.19
N THR A 1061 33.95 0.43 36.05
CA THR A 1061 33.88 -0.54 37.16
C THR A 1061 33.59 -1.95 36.66
N TYR A 1062 32.66 -2.09 35.72
CA TYR A 1062 32.17 -3.40 35.25
C TYR A 1062 32.65 -3.78 33.85
N LYS A 1063 33.54 -2.97 33.25
CA LYS A 1063 34.13 -3.19 31.93
C LYS A 1063 33.09 -3.45 30.83
N ILE A 1064 32.00 -2.70 30.88
CA ILE A 1064 30.93 -2.78 29.88
C ILE A 1064 31.40 -2.06 28.62
N GLU A 1065 31.65 -2.81 27.54
CA GLU A 1065 32.15 -2.25 26.28
C GLU A 1065 31.13 -1.32 25.61
N LYS A 1066 29.85 -1.70 25.62
CA LYS A 1066 28.77 -0.92 25.00
C LYS A 1066 27.57 -0.82 25.92
N LEU A 1067 27.23 0.41 26.30
CA LEU A 1067 25.97 0.71 26.99
C LEU A 1067 24.81 0.55 26.01
N GLY A 1068 23.67 0.03 26.47
CA GLY A 1068 22.45 -0.01 25.66
C GLY A 1068 21.52 1.16 26.02
N GLN A 1069 20.64 1.54 25.09
CA GLN A 1069 19.72 2.68 25.25
C GLN A 1069 18.92 2.67 26.55
N LYS A 1070 18.48 1.50 27.03
CA LYS A 1070 17.76 1.37 28.32
C LYS A 1070 18.60 1.78 29.52
N ILE A 1071 19.90 1.46 29.52
CA ILE A 1071 20.81 1.83 30.61
C ILE A 1071 21.15 3.32 30.53
N GLU A 1072 21.24 3.88 29.32
CA GLU A 1072 21.51 5.31 29.12
C GLU A 1072 20.45 6.18 29.82
N ASP A 1073 19.18 5.73 29.86
CA ASP A 1073 18.12 6.34 30.69
C ASP A 1073 17.74 5.50 31.93
N PHE A 1074 18.74 5.10 32.73
CA PHE A 1074 18.52 4.24 33.91
C PHE A 1074 17.48 4.77 34.91
N SER A 1075 17.32 6.10 34.99
CA SER A 1075 16.37 6.73 35.91
C SER A 1075 14.90 6.42 35.59
N SER A 1076 14.61 5.96 34.38
CA SER A 1076 13.27 5.54 33.93
C SER A 1076 13.00 4.05 34.14
N LEU A 1077 14.00 3.26 34.52
CA LEU A 1077 13.87 1.83 34.81
C LEU A 1077 13.54 1.60 36.28
N SER A 1078 12.89 0.47 36.61
CA SER A 1078 12.93 -0.03 37.99
C SER A 1078 14.33 -0.53 38.36
N PHE A 1079 14.63 -0.58 39.67
CA PHE A 1079 15.91 -1.11 40.14
C PHE A 1079 16.20 -2.53 39.63
N GLN A 1080 15.17 -3.39 39.54
CA GLN A 1080 15.32 -4.76 39.02
C GLN A 1080 15.70 -4.77 37.54
N GLU A 1081 14.99 -4.00 36.71
CA GLU A 1081 15.28 -3.90 35.28
C GLU A 1081 16.67 -3.31 35.01
N PHE A 1082 17.07 -2.31 35.79
CA PHE A 1082 18.40 -1.71 35.69
C PHE A 1082 19.51 -2.75 35.93
N VAL A 1083 19.37 -3.56 36.98
CA VAL A 1083 20.31 -4.65 37.30
C VAL A 1083 20.35 -5.71 36.19
N GLU A 1084 19.20 -6.10 35.66
CA GLU A 1084 19.12 -7.08 34.56
C GLU A 1084 19.82 -6.57 33.29
N GLU A 1085 19.59 -5.31 32.94
CA GLU A 1085 20.22 -4.71 31.77
C GLU A 1085 21.74 -4.59 31.93
N ILE A 1086 22.24 -4.30 33.13
CA ILE A 1086 23.68 -4.34 33.46
C ILE A 1086 24.21 -5.76 33.25
N ARG A 1087 23.59 -6.78 33.88
CA ARG A 1087 24.04 -8.17 33.79
C ARG A 1087 24.14 -8.68 32.34
N LYS A 1088 23.19 -8.31 31.48
CA LYS A 1088 23.19 -8.69 30.06
C LYS A 1088 24.42 -8.18 29.29
N ARG A 1089 25.01 -7.06 29.72
CA ARG A 1089 26.09 -6.37 29.01
C ARG A 1089 27.46 -6.49 29.66
N MET A 1090 27.51 -7.12 30.84
CA MET A 1090 28.77 -7.46 31.47
C MET A 1090 29.51 -8.55 30.68
N PRO A 1091 30.86 -8.55 30.69
CA PRO A 1091 31.64 -9.63 30.10
C PRO A 1091 31.25 -11.00 30.67
N LYS A 1092 31.13 -12.02 29.83
CA LYS A 1092 30.81 -13.38 30.28
C LYS A 1092 31.95 -13.93 31.13
N THR A 1093 31.68 -14.22 32.40
CA THR A 1093 32.65 -14.85 33.33
C THR A 1093 32.23 -16.29 33.64
N LYS A 1094 33.12 -17.09 34.25
CA LYS A 1094 32.82 -18.46 34.72
C LYS A 1094 31.92 -18.50 35.97
N SER A 1095 31.58 -17.35 36.55
CA SER A 1095 30.71 -17.22 37.74
C SER A 1095 29.23 -17.30 37.35
N SER A 1096 28.39 -17.90 38.20
CA SER A 1096 26.94 -17.95 38.02
C SER A 1096 26.25 -16.60 38.20
N ASP A 1097 26.86 -15.65 38.92
CA ASP A 1097 26.47 -14.23 38.95
C ASP A 1097 27.72 -13.35 38.75
N PRO A 1098 27.89 -12.71 37.57
CA PRO A 1098 29.06 -11.87 37.30
C PRO A 1098 29.05 -10.55 38.07
N LEU A 1099 27.90 -10.08 38.59
CA LEU A 1099 27.81 -8.86 39.39
C LEU A 1099 28.14 -9.11 40.88
N GLY A 1100 27.79 -10.29 41.39
CA GLY A 1100 28.01 -10.69 42.78
C GLY A 1100 27.27 -9.83 43.82
N VAL A 1101 27.36 -10.20 45.10
CA VAL A 1101 26.66 -9.52 46.20
C VAL A 1101 27.20 -8.09 46.42
N ALA A 1102 28.51 -7.91 46.39
CA ALA A 1102 29.15 -6.61 46.58
C ALA A 1102 28.85 -5.65 45.41
N GLY A 1103 28.88 -6.13 44.17
CA GLY A 1103 28.51 -5.33 43.01
C GLY A 1103 27.02 -4.97 43.00
N LEU A 1104 26.13 -5.89 43.37
CA LEU A 1104 24.71 -5.60 43.52
C LEU A 1104 24.43 -4.54 44.59
N LYS A 1105 25.17 -4.57 45.70
CA LYS A 1105 25.09 -3.54 46.75
C LYS A 1105 25.52 -2.16 46.22
N ALA A 1106 26.67 -2.09 45.54
CA ALA A 1106 27.16 -0.85 44.95
C ALA A 1106 26.20 -0.27 43.91
N VAL A 1107 25.68 -1.11 42.99
CA VAL A 1107 24.67 -0.69 42.00
C VAL A 1107 23.39 -0.18 42.68
N ARG A 1108 22.96 -0.82 43.79
CA ARG A 1108 21.80 -0.37 44.56
C ARG A 1108 22.01 0.98 45.23
N GLU A 1109 23.17 1.17 45.84
CA GLU A 1109 23.54 2.44 46.48
C GLU A 1109 23.56 3.57 45.45
N THR A 1110 24.29 3.38 44.34
CA THR A 1110 24.32 4.35 43.23
C THR A 1110 22.92 4.62 42.66
N TYR A 1111 22.13 3.58 42.39
CA TYR A 1111 20.78 3.78 41.86
C TYR A 1111 19.90 4.60 42.82
N ASN A 1112 19.92 4.27 44.12
CA ASN A 1112 19.12 4.98 45.13
C ASN A 1112 19.61 6.41 45.38
N GLU A 1113 20.90 6.68 45.19
CA GLU A 1113 21.48 8.01 45.35
C GLU A 1113 21.11 8.92 44.16
N TYR A 1114 21.24 8.42 42.92
CA TYR A 1114 21.16 9.27 41.72
C TYR A 1114 19.81 9.22 41.00
N ALA A 1115 19.08 8.09 41.01
CA ALA A 1115 17.83 7.97 40.25
C ALA A 1115 16.69 8.86 40.82
N PRO A 1116 16.40 8.87 42.15
CA PRO A 1116 15.29 9.66 42.68
C PRO A 1116 15.42 11.18 42.46
N PRO A 1117 16.60 11.82 42.62
CA PRO A 1117 16.77 13.23 42.27
C PRO A 1117 16.53 13.52 40.79
N ILE A 1118 16.96 12.63 39.88
CA ILE A 1118 16.69 12.78 38.44
C ILE A 1118 15.19 12.68 38.17
N GLN A 1119 14.51 11.70 38.75
CA GLN A 1119 13.05 11.52 38.62
C GLN A 1119 12.28 12.75 39.12
N SER A 1120 12.68 13.31 40.26
CA SER A 1120 12.10 14.54 40.80
C SER A 1120 12.28 15.73 39.85
N ARG A 1121 13.49 15.92 39.32
CA ARG A 1121 13.78 16.98 38.34
C ARG A 1121 13.06 16.76 37.00
N LYS A 1122 12.88 15.51 36.55
CA LYS A 1122 12.06 15.18 35.37
C LYS A 1122 10.59 15.58 35.59
N ALA A 1123 10.04 15.33 36.77
CA ALA A 1123 8.67 15.75 37.13
C ALA A 1123 8.55 17.27 37.25
N GLU A 1124 9.58 17.96 37.76
CA GLU A 1124 9.66 19.43 37.74
C GLU A 1124 9.68 19.96 36.30
N ALA A 1125 10.57 19.43 35.44
CA ALA A 1125 10.67 19.83 34.04
C ALA A 1125 9.34 19.64 33.31
N LEU A 1126 8.66 18.51 33.48
CA LEU A 1126 7.37 18.25 32.83
C LEU A 1126 6.31 19.31 33.22
N ARG A 1127 6.21 19.67 34.52
CA ARG A 1127 5.28 20.73 34.97
C ARG A 1127 5.63 22.09 34.36
N LEU A 1128 6.91 22.42 34.30
CA LEU A 1128 7.40 23.65 33.68
C LEU A 1128 7.12 23.68 32.18
N GLU A 1129 7.29 22.56 31.47
CA GLU A 1129 7.00 22.44 30.04
C GLU A 1129 5.50 22.55 29.73
N HIS A 1130 4.63 22.03 30.58
CA HIS A 1130 3.19 22.28 30.47
C HIS A 1130 2.85 23.76 30.61
N ARG A 1131 3.37 24.41 31.67
CA ARG A 1131 3.14 25.86 31.86
C ARG A 1131 3.70 26.67 30.69
N LEU A 1132 4.87 26.30 30.18
CA LEU A 1132 5.47 26.94 29.01
C LEU A 1132 4.61 26.76 27.76
N SER A 1133 4.03 25.58 27.58
CA SER A 1133 3.09 25.31 26.48
C SER A 1133 1.86 26.23 26.57
N ASP A 1134 1.30 26.44 27.76
CA ASP A 1134 0.15 27.34 27.94
C ASP A 1134 0.50 28.78 27.57
N LEU A 1135 1.67 29.27 28.02
CA LEU A 1135 2.15 30.61 27.72
C LEU A 1135 2.40 30.83 26.22
N VAL A 1136 2.96 29.82 25.54
CA VAL A 1136 3.11 29.85 24.08
C VAL A 1136 1.74 29.87 23.41
N ASN A 1137 0.81 28.99 23.79
CA ASN A 1137 -0.55 28.98 23.23
C ASN A 1137 -1.26 30.32 23.40
N GLN A 1138 -1.10 30.97 24.56
CA GLN A 1138 -1.64 32.31 24.83
C GLN A 1138 -1.02 33.38 23.92
N ALA A 1139 0.29 33.34 23.66
CA ALA A 1139 0.95 34.28 22.76
C ALA A 1139 0.42 34.17 21.32
N TYR A 1140 0.06 32.97 20.87
CA TYR A 1140 -0.59 32.74 19.56
C TYR A 1140 -2.12 32.95 19.58
N GLY A 1141 -2.70 33.30 20.74
CA GLY A 1141 -4.13 33.58 20.88
C GLY A 1141 -5.03 32.35 20.69
N LEU A 1142 -4.54 31.15 21.04
CA LEU A 1142 -5.33 29.92 20.92
C LEU A 1142 -6.43 29.84 22.00
N THR A 1143 -7.61 29.41 21.57
CA THR A 1143 -8.78 29.08 22.40
C THR A 1143 -8.66 27.66 22.97
N PRO A 1144 -9.40 27.32 24.05
CA PRO A 1144 -9.43 25.96 24.58
C PRO A 1144 -9.81 24.90 23.54
N GLU A 1145 -10.73 25.22 22.64
CA GLU A 1145 -11.20 24.33 21.57
C GLU A 1145 -10.09 24.07 20.54
N GLU A 1146 -9.34 25.11 20.15
CA GLU A 1146 -8.20 24.96 19.24
C GLU A 1146 -7.04 24.19 19.88
N ILE A 1147 -6.81 24.36 21.19
CA ILE A 1147 -5.82 23.56 21.93
C ILE A 1147 -6.26 22.08 21.97
N ASP A 1148 -7.53 21.81 22.21
CA ASP A 1148 -8.07 20.46 22.16
C ASP A 1148 -7.94 19.84 20.75
N LEU A 1149 -8.22 20.62 19.70
CA LEU A 1149 -8.03 20.21 18.31
C LEU A 1149 -6.56 19.88 18.01
N MET A 1150 -5.63 20.73 18.43
CA MET A 1150 -4.18 20.51 18.28
C MET A 1150 -3.77 19.18 18.91
N TRP A 1151 -4.26 18.86 20.11
CA TRP A 1151 -3.96 17.60 20.79
C TRP A 1151 -4.67 16.39 20.19
N LYS A 1152 -5.92 16.53 19.71
CA LYS A 1152 -6.64 15.47 19.00
C LYS A 1152 -5.97 15.10 17.67
N THR A 1153 -5.35 16.08 17.03
CA THR A 1153 -4.64 15.95 15.75
C THR A 1153 -3.12 15.96 15.93
N ALA A 1154 -2.66 15.59 17.12
CA ALA A 1154 -1.25 15.59 17.49
C ALA A 1154 -0.48 14.60 16.60
N PRO A 1155 0.60 15.05 15.94
CA PRO A 1155 1.47 14.13 15.22
C PRO A 1155 2.23 13.21 16.18
N PRO A 1156 2.86 12.14 15.67
CA PRO A 1156 3.80 11.36 16.46
C PRO A 1156 4.88 12.22 17.13
N ARG A 1157 5.43 11.71 18.23
CA ARG A 1157 6.62 12.28 18.89
C ARG A 1157 6.44 13.71 19.43
N MET A 1158 5.24 14.05 19.88
CA MET A 1158 4.98 15.29 20.62
C MET A 1158 5.98 15.46 21.79
N PRO A 1159 6.48 16.69 22.03
CA PRO A 1159 7.51 16.93 23.05
C PRO A 1159 7.09 16.58 24.48
N ILE A 1160 5.80 16.70 24.78
CA ILE A 1160 5.18 16.30 26.05
C ILE A 1160 3.83 15.63 25.77
N ALA A 1161 3.35 14.81 26.69
CA ALA A 1161 2.01 14.23 26.62
C ALA A 1161 0.94 15.29 26.97
N ARG A 1162 -0.31 15.07 26.56
CA ARG A 1162 -1.44 15.92 26.99
C ARG A 1162 -1.64 15.76 28.51
N GLN A 1163 -1.84 16.87 29.21
CA GLN A 1163 -2.27 16.84 30.60
C GLN A 1163 -3.73 16.38 30.63
N ILE A 1164 -3.98 15.19 31.18
CA ILE A 1164 -5.33 14.60 31.33
C ILE A 1164 -6.08 15.31 32.45
#